data_AF-A0A4R2CCD1-F1
#
_entry.id   AF-A0A4R2CCD1-F1
#
_cell.length_a   1.000
_cell.length_b   1.000
_cell.length_c   1.000
_cell.angle_alpha   90.00
_cell.angle_beta   90.00
_cell.angle_gamma   90.00
#
_symmetry.space_group_name_H-M   'P 1'
#
loop_
_entity.id
_entity.type
_entity.pdbx_description
1 polymer ?
#
loop_
_entity_poly.entity_id
_entity_poly.type
_entity_poly.pdbx_seq_one_letter_code
_entity_poly.pdbx_strand_id
1 'polypeptide(L)'
;MLGLGLLREGRGLRFAALGTLLAVFAVPAYADDPTPPPPASVTDVNRSLEQLQAEAAAIQADFAKTTIAYTNALKAAQTAEAAAKRAEAFAAASKTKSDAERRRLGILTAQAYQMGIPTVLGTESMLWSLAPVAENLQEIADRQTAIKQLGSTQVAQYQAATAAESAAGTAASDAATKRAAADKAAETAQQLSKDVQSKAASASMAMQGQLGDLAGATQLSKQLQTTRNQQALSNWQTYLTELAATKVKPPAAATIKNPAKLPRGLQPLKVRGRPVAGAAAVVDGGRTVRVLPAETIRAVNQAFALLGKPYGVAATGPDKYGCLGAARVAWQPYTTLPNLIGKVYPNYQKVTGASVQPGDLLVMGSRTVGLFHIGIALDNGEMIAADEAKGSVVVTSVPDSLYATLRPTLGRPTKAQVAPASTSGAYAFRCGNTTTSYDVGTGEWTWPLAEGTYQIGTSFGQAGAMWATGFHTGQDFPAPVGTPVRAVTAGTVRIEHPAWAGNLVRIDHGNGLETLYAHLDSIDVADGARVSAGQRIGAVGTQGNSTGPHLHFEVRLGGDAVNPMPFLATGSASLGWGGYSNGLIPASKLCGITSGHALRCDAAAAYQQLASAYKKAFGKTLCITDSYRSYESQVDLYGRKPSLAALPGTSNHGWGVAVDLCGGIDRFGTAQYRWMATHAAAFGWVHPAWAKQGGTREEPWHWEFGNPASA
;
A
#
# COMPACT_ATOMS: atom_id res chain seq x y z
N MET A 1 -37.78 -56.17 -2.10
CA MET A 1 -37.87 -57.06 -3.28
C MET A 1 -36.45 -57.36 -3.76
N LEU A 2 -36.04 -58.63 -3.61
CA LEU A 2 -35.08 -59.43 -4.39
C LEU A 2 -33.82 -58.81 -5.04
N GLY A 3 -32.66 -59.42 -4.74
CA GLY A 3 -31.78 -59.92 -5.81
C GLY A 3 -30.27 -59.59 -5.72
N LEU A 4 -29.49 -60.50 -5.14
CA LEU A 4 -28.04 -60.65 -5.35
C LEU A 4 -27.71 -61.02 -6.82
N GLY A 5 -26.52 -60.64 -7.29
CA GLY A 5 -25.96 -61.11 -8.57
C GLY A 5 -24.45 -60.85 -8.68
N LEU A 6 -23.69 -61.93 -8.53
CA LEU A 6 -22.23 -62.06 -8.51
C LEU A 6 -21.67 -62.37 -9.93
N LEU A 7 -20.36 -62.10 -10.10
CA LEU A 7 -19.31 -62.92 -10.78
C LEU A 7 -18.64 -62.49 -12.11
N ARG A 8 -17.31 -62.71 -12.04
CA ARG A 8 -16.27 -63.05 -13.05
C ARG A 8 -15.60 -61.94 -13.85
N GLU A 9 -14.32 -62.03 -14.24
CA GLU A 9 -13.04 -62.61 -13.77
C GLU A 9 -12.07 -62.38 -14.95
N GLY A 10 -10.78 -62.08 -14.73
CA GLY A 10 -9.83 -61.94 -15.85
C GLY A 10 -8.36 -61.63 -15.55
N ARG A 11 -7.71 -62.52 -14.77
CA ARG A 11 -6.27 -62.94 -14.77
C ARG A 11 -5.13 -61.98 -15.17
N GLY A 12 -4.10 -61.97 -14.31
CA GLY A 12 -2.70 -61.68 -14.68
C GLY A 12 -1.70 -61.65 -13.50
N LEU A 13 -1.28 -62.83 -13.03
CA LEU A 13 -0.23 -63.05 -12.00
C LEU A 13 1.18 -62.65 -12.49
N ARG A 14 2.06 -62.21 -11.57
CA ARG A 14 3.29 -62.96 -11.17
C ARG A 14 4.03 -62.33 -9.96
N PHE A 15 4.23 -63.17 -8.95
CA PHE A 15 5.07 -63.00 -7.75
C PHE A 15 6.47 -63.60 -7.99
N ALA A 16 7.48 -63.09 -7.26
CA ALA A 16 8.66 -63.76 -6.64
C ALA A 16 9.91 -62.87 -6.73
N ALA A 17 10.92 -62.88 -5.87
CA ALA A 17 11.15 -63.28 -4.47
C ALA A 17 12.58 -62.80 -4.10
N LEU A 18 12.85 -62.70 -2.80
CA LEU A 18 14.12 -62.54 -2.05
C LEU A 18 15.48 -62.58 -2.79
N GLY A 19 16.43 -61.75 -2.31
CA GLY A 19 17.87 -61.98 -2.45
C GLY A 19 18.75 -60.95 -1.73
N THR A 20 19.28 -61.32 -0.56
CA THR A 20 20.37 -60.65 0.17
C THR A 20 21.69 -60.81 -0.58
N LEU A 21 22.51 -59.76 -0.76
CA LEU A 21 23.96 -59.90 -1.00
C LEU A 21 24.73 -58.59 -0.72
N LEU A 22 25.67 -58.69 0.22
CA LEU A 22 26.81 -57.80 0.42
C LEU A 22 27.75 -57.86 -0.79
N ALA A 23 28.21 -56.71 -1.27
CA ALA A 23 29.49 -56.59 -1.98
C ALA A 23 30.04 -55.16 -1.88
N VAL A 24 31.17 -55.06 -1.18
CA VAL A 24 32.18 -53.99 -1.24
C VAL A 24 32.70 -53.89 -2.68
N PHE A 25 32.96 -52.68 -3.22
CA PHE A 25 34.17 -52.34 -4.00
C PHE A 25 34.28 -50.84 -4.36
N ALA A 26 35.44 -50.30 -3.96
CA ALA A 26 36.29 -49.29 -4.62
C ALA A 26 35.77 -47.87 -4.94
N VAL A 27 36.34 -46.92 -4.20
CA VAL A 27 36.50 -45.50 -4.57
C VAL A 27 37.72 -45.36 -5.50
N PRO A 28 37.66 -44.61 -6.61
CA PRO A 28 38.87 -44.09 -7.23
C PRO A 28 39.21 -42.72 -6.61
N ALA A 29 40.44 -42.60 -6.15
CA ALA A 29 41.05 -41.33 -5.79
C ALA A 29 41.33 -40.50 -7.05
N TYR A 30 40.95 -39.22 -7.04
CA TYR A 30 41.61 -38.17 -7.81
C TYR A 30 41.80 -36.96 -6.89
N ALA A 31 43.04 -36.48 -6.88
CA ALA A 31 43.52 -35.33 -6.15
C ALA A 31 43.43 -34.05 -6.99
N ASP A 32 43.46 -32.92 -6.28
CA ASP A 32 43.84 -31.55 -6.68
C ASP A 32 42.89 -30.73 -7.58
N ASP A 33 42.01 -29.92 -6.96
CA ASP A 33 41.87 -28.44 -7.08
C ASP A 33 40.57 -27.96 -6.35
N PRO A 34 40.59 -27.06 -5.34
CA PRO A 34 39.38 -26.64 -4.64
C PRO A 34 38.79 -25.37 -5.26
N THR A 35 38.26 -25.47 -6.49
CA THR A 35 37.22 -24.53 -6.94
C THR A 35 35.86 -25.19 -6.79
N PRO A 36 34.96 -24.69 -5.90
CA PRO A 36 33.58 -25.13 -5.90
C PRO A 36 32.97 -24.87 -7.29
N PRO A 37 32.16 -25.79 -7.84
CA PRO A 37 31.45 -25.51 -9.08
C PRO A 37 30.57 -24.26 -8.89
N PRO A 38 30.45 -23.39 -9.90
CA PRO A 38 29.54 -22.25 -9.83
C PRO A 38 28.11 -22.75 -9.56
N PRO A 39 27.30 -22.01 -8.78
CA PRO A 39 25.93 -22.40 -8.51
C PRO A 39 25.19 -22.57 -9.84
N ALA A 40 24.50 -23.71 -9.98
CA ALA A 40 23.73 -24.05 -11.17
C ALA A 40 22.84 -22.87 -11.60
N SER A 41 23.05 -22.38 -12.81
CA SER A 41 22.17 -21.41 -13.44
C SER A 41 20.82 -22.08 -13.72
N VAL A 42 19.77 -21.61 -13.06
CA VAL A 42 18.40 -22.02 -13.37
C VAL A 42 17.95 -21.23 -14.60
N THR A 43 18.30 -21.73 -15.79
CA THR A 43 17.80 -21.18 -17.07
C THR A 43 16.67 -22.01 -17.70
N ASP A 44 16.20 -23.09 -17.07
CA ASP A 44 15.10 -23.90 -17.62
C ASP A 44 13.85 -23.91 -16.74
N VAL A 45 13.15 -22.77 -16.72
CA VAL A 45 11.69 -22.75 -16.49
C VAL A 45 11.10 -21.98 -17.67
N ASN A 46 10.28 -22.65 -18.48
CA ASN A 46 9.84 -22.30 -19.84
C ASN A 46 9.06 -20.96 -20.05
N ARG A 47 9.17 -19.97 -19.15
CA ARG A 47 8.81 -18.56 -19.37
C ARG A 47 9.70 -17.64 -18.52
N SER A 48 10.21 -16.57 -19.11
CA SER A 48 10.94 -15.56 -18.32
C SER A 48 9.98 -14.77 -17.42
N LEU A 49 10.48 -14.31 -16.27
CA LEU A 49 9.73 -13.41 -15.36
C LEU A 49 9.18 -12.18 -16.09
N GLU A 50 9.95 -11.66 -17.05
CA GLU A 50 9.58 -10.52 -17.89
C GLU A 50 8.41 -10.84 -18.85
N GLN A 51 8.38 -12.04 -19.45
CA GLN A 51 7.24 -12.48 -20.27
C GLN A 51 5.97 -12.66 -19.45
N LEU A 52 6.08 -13.23 -18.24
CA LEU A 52 4.96 -13.39 -17.32
C LEU A 52 4.42 -12.03 -16.84
N GLN A 53 5.30 -11.03 -16.65
CA GLN A 53 4.93 -9.66 -16.32
C GLN A 53 4.25 -8.94 -17.49
N ALA A 54 4.71 -9.13 -18.73
CA ALA A 54 4.12 -8.52 -19.92
C ALA A 54 2.74 -9.12 -20.29
N GLU A 55 2.58 -10.45 -20.20
CA GLU A 55 1.28 -11.12 -20.38
C GLU A 55 0.28 -10.69 -19.30
N ALA A 56 0.72 -10.59 -18.04
CA ALA A 56 -0.10 -10.07 -16.95
C ALA A 56 -0.50 -8.61 -17.19
N ALA A 57 0.43 -7.75 -17.62
CA ALA A 57 0.15 -6.34 -17.93
C ALA A 57 -0.83 -6.18 -19.11
N ALA A 58 -0.75 -7.03 -20.13
CA ALA A 58 -1.68 -7.01 -21.28
C ALA A 58 -3.10 -7.46 -20.88
N ILE A 59 -3.21 -8.52 -20.08
CA ILE A 59 -4.48 -8.99 -19.51
C ILE A 59 -5.07 -7.92 -18.58
N GLN A 60 -4.24 -7.23 -17.80
CA GLN A 60 -4.62 -6.13 -16.91
C GLN A 60 -5.10 -4.89 -17.69
N ALA A 61 -4.45 -4.53 -18.80
CA ALA A 61 -4.84 -3.39 -19.63
C ALA A 61 -6.18 -3.63 -20.37
N ASP A 62 -6.37 -4.82 -20.93
CA ASP A 62 -7.61 -5.20 -21.63
C ASP A 62 -8.81 -5.30 -20.66
N PHE A 63 -8.57 -5.79 -19.44
CA PHE A 63 -9.56 -5.82 -18.37
C PHE A 63 -9.90 -4.41 -17.84
N ALA A 64 -8.91 -3.55 -17.65
CA ALA A 64 -9.09 -2.16 -17.24
C ALA A 64 -9.90 -1.36 -18.26
N LYS A 65 -9.60 -1.49 -19.55
CA LYS A 65 -10.33 -0.84 -20.65
C LYS A 65 -11.82 -1.22 -20.66
N THR A 66 -12.12 -2.50 -20.50
CA THR A 66 -13.49 -3.03 -20.50
C THR A 66 -14.27 -2.55 -19.26
N THR A 67 -13.58 -2.44 -18.11
CA THR A 67 -14.16 -1.97 -16.84
C THR A 67 -14.46 -0.46 -16.83
N ILE A 68 -13.58 0.34 -17.43
CA ILE A 68 -13.81 1.79 -17.62
C ILE A 68 -15.02 2.01 -18.53
N ALA A 69 -15.12 1.25 -19.64
CA ALA A 69 -16.28 1.32 -20.54
C ALA A 69 -17.60 1.00 -19.82
N TYR A 70 -17.62 -0.07 -19.00
CA TYR A 70 -18.78 -0.43 -18.17
C TYR A 70 -19.16 0.68 -17.19
N THR A 71 -18.17 1.23 -16.48
CA THR A 71 -18.39 2.29 -15.47
C THR A 71 -18.97 3.56 -16.10
N ASN A 72 -18.46 3.95 -17.27
CA ASN A 72 -18.99 5.08 -18.03
C ASN A 72 -20.41 4.82 -18.51
N ALA A 73 -20.71 3.62 -19.02
CA ALA A 73 -22.05 3.24 -19.45
C ALA A 73 -23.04 3.24 -18.28
N LEU A 74 -22.63 2.78 -17.10
CA LEU A 74 -23.44 2.80 -15.89
C LEU A 74 -23.76 4.23 -15.43
N LYS A 75 -22.77 5.13 -15.45
CA LYS A 75 -22.97 6.56 -15.12
C LYS A 75 -23.90 7.25 -16.13
N ALA A 76 -23.78 6.91 -17.41
CA ALA A 76 -24.68 7.39 -18.45
C ALA A 76 -26.12 6.89 -18.23
N ALA A 77 -26.30 5.61 -17.88
CA ALA A 77 -27.60 5.04 -17.55
C ALA A 77 -28.24 5.72 -16.33
N GLN A 78 -27.48 5.96 -15.27
CA GLN A 78 -27.96 6.67 -14.07
C GLN A 78 -28.37 8.12 -14.38
N THR A 79 -27.59 8.80 -15.22
CA THR A 79 -27.89 10.19 -15.62
C THR A 79 -29.15 10.25 -16.49
N ALA A 80 -29.28 9.32 -17.43
CA ALA A 80 -30.47 9.20 -18.28
C ALA A 80 -31.72 8.85 -17.47
N GLU A 81 -31.62 7.94 -16.49
CA GLU A 81 -32.71 7.57 -15.58
C GLU A 81 -33.17 8.77 -14.72
N ALA A 82 -32.22 9.54 -14.18
CA ALA A 82 -32.54 10.75 -13.42
C ALA A 82 -33.18 11.85 -14.28
N ALA A 83 -32.83 11.92 -15.57
CA ALA A 83 -33.48 12.82 -16.52
C ALA A 83 -34.90 12.34 -16.85
N ALA A 84 -35.10 11.04 -17.10
CA ALA A 84 -36.40 10.42 -17.35
C ALA A 84 -37.37 10.66 -16.19
N LYS A 85 -36.95 10.38 -14.95
CA LYS A 85 -37.78 10.59 -13.75
C LYS A 85 -38.21 12.04 -13.56
N ARG A 86 -37.32 13.00 -13.85
CA ARG A 86 -37.64 14.44 -13.77
C ARG A 86 -38.67 14.83 -14.84
N ALA A 87 -38.50 14.35 -16.07
CA ALA A 87 -39.44 14.60 -17.15
C ALA A 87 -40.82 13.95 -16.88
N GLU A 88 -40.86 12.74 -16.34
CA GLU A 88 -42.09 12.04 -15.95
C GLU A 88 -42.84 12.78 -14.82
N ALA A 89 -42.12 13.24 -13.79
CA ALA A 89 -42.71 14.04 -12.72
C ALA A 89 -43.31 15.36 -13.25
N PHE A 90 -42.60 16.02 -14.17
CA PHE A 90 -43.08 17.24 -14.81
C PHE A 90 -44.31 16.97 -15.71
N ALA A 91 -44.32 15.87 -16.45
CA ALA A 91 -45.46 15.44 -17.25
C ALA A 91 -46.70 15.15 -16.38
N ALA A 92 -46.53 14.46 -15.24
CA ALA A 92 -47.61 14.19 -14.29
C ALA A 92 -48.19 15.48 -13.69
N ALA A 93 -47.34 16.44 -13.31
CA ALA A 93 -47.77 17.75 -12.83
C ALA A 93 -48.52 18.54 -13.91
N SER A 94 -48.02 18.53 -15.15
CA SER A 94 -48.64 19.21 -16.29
C SER A 94 -50.00 18.62 -16.63
N LYS A 95 -50.14 17.29 -16.55
CA LYS A 95 -51.41 16.59 -16.73
C LYS A 95 -52.44 16.98 -15.67
N THR A 96 -52.02 17.02 -14.40
CA THR A 96 -52.87 17.46 -13.29
C THR A 96 -53.41 18.88 -13.50
N LYS A 97 -52.55 19.80 -13.99
CA LYS A 97 -52.95 21.16 -14.34
C LYS A 97 -53.94 21.20 -15.50
N SER A 98 -53.70 20.46 -16.57
CA SER A 98 -54.61 20.34 -17.71
C SER A 98 -56.00 19.84 -17.28
N ASP A 99 -56.05 18.80 -16.44
CA ASP A 99 -57.32 18.26 -15.93
C ASP A 99 -58.06 19.26 -15.03
N ALA A 100 -57.34 20.11 -14.27
CA ALA A 100 -57.95 21.18 -13.48
C ALA A 100 -58.58 22.28 -14.37
N GLU A 101 -57.90 22.71 -15.43
CA GLU A 101 -58.44 23.72 -16.36
C GLU A 101 -59.64 23.18 -17.15
N ARG A 102 -59.61 21.90 -17.54
CA ARG A 102 -60.75 21.21 -18.16
C ARG A 102 -61.96 21.13 -17.23
N ARG A 103 -61.76 20.84 -15.93
CA ARG A 103 -62.84 20.85 -14.93
C ARG A 103 -63.47 22.24 -14.79
N ARG A 104 -62.65 23.30 -14.72
CA ARG A 104 -63.13 24.70 -14.67
C ARG A 104 -63.96 25.07 -15.90
N LEU A 105 -63.49 24.69 -17.10
CA LEU A 105 -64.24 24.90 -18.34
C LEU A 105 -65.60 24.17 -18.33
N GLY A 106 -65.64 22.94 -17.82
CA GLY A 106 -66.87 22.17 -17.68
C GLY A 106 -67.90 22.82 -16.76
N ILE A 107 -67.45 23.38 -15.62
CA ILE A 107 -68.31 24.11 -14.68
C ILE A 107 -68.90 25.37 -15.34
N LEU A 108 -68.08 26.20 -16.00
CA LEU A 108 -68.54 27.40 -16.69
C LEU A 108 -69.55 27.07 -17.80
N THR A 109 -69.30 25.98 -18.54
CA THR A 109 -70.18 25.55 -19.63
C THR A 109 -71.54 25.05 -19.11
N ALA A 110 -71.56 24.32 -17.99
CA ALA A 110 -72.80 23.89 -17.36
C ALA A 110 -73.61 25.08 -16.82
N GLN A 111 -72.96 26.07 -16.21
CA GLN A 111 -73.60 27.31 -15.74
C GLN A 111 -74.22 28.10 -16.90
N ALA A 112 -73.50 28.27 -18.00
CA ALA A 112 -74.02 28.94 -19.19
C ALA A 112 -75.27 28.24 -19.75
N TYR A 113 -75.25 26.90 -19.80
CA TYR A 113 -76.39 26.09 -20.25
C TYR A 113 -77.63 26.25 -19.35
N GLN A 114 -77.46 26.22 -18.02
CA GLN A 114 -78.56 26.41 -17.06
C GLN A 114 -79.22 27.79 -17.15
N MET A 115 -78.47 28.82 -17.55
CA MET A 115 -78.98 30.19 -17.72
C MET A 115 -79.65 30.43 -19.08
N GLY A 116 -79.74 29.42 -19.95
CA GLY A 116 -80.28 29.57 -21.30
C GLY A 116 -79.41 30.46 -22.21
N ILE A 117 -78.14 30.65 -21.85
CA ILE A 117 -77.19 31.46 -22.61
C ILE A 117 -76.57 30.55 -23.69
N PRO A 118 -76.69 30.89 -24.98
CA PRO A 118 -76.04 30.13 -26.04
C PRO A 118 -74.52 30.09 -25.81
N THR A 119 -73.94 28.89 -25.79
CA THR A 119 -72.49 28.73 -25.67
C THR A 119 -71.84 29.12 -27.00
N VAL A 120 -70.85 30.01 -26.95
CA VAL A 120 -70.30 30.73 -28.12
C VAL A 120 -69.35 29.86 -28.98
N LEU A 121 -69.56 28.54 -29.04
CA LEU A 121 -68.72 27.61 -29.81
C LEU A 121 -69.11 27.48 -31.29
N GLY A 122 -70.05 28.30 -31.76
CA GLY A 122 -70.33 28.52 -33.18
C GLY A 122 -70.80 29.95 -33.37
N THR A 123 -70.07 30.72 -34.18
CA THR A 123 -70.53 32.01 -34.69
C THR A 123 -71.87 31.83 -35.41
N GLU A 124 -72.79 32.77 -35.16
CA GLU A 124 -74.15 32.90 -35.72
C GLU A 124 -75.30 32.29 -34.91
N SER A 125 -75.80 33.02 -33.91
CA SER A 125 -77.25 33.07 -33.60
C SER A 125 -77.54 34.04 -32.43
N MET A 126 -77.13 35.30 -32.56
CA MET A 126 -77.53 36.36 -31.62
C MET A 126 -78.36 37.42 -32.35
N LEU A 127 -79.61 37.13 -32.68
CA LEU A 127 -80.57 38.21 -32.97
C LEU A 127 -82.05 37.85 -32.84
N TRP A 128 -82.46 36.57 -32.69
CA TRP A 128 -83.89 36.20 -32.84
C TRP A 128 -84.57 35.43 -31.69
N SER A 129 -84.01 35.30 -30.49
CA SER A 129 -84.67 34.55 -29.39
C SER A 129 -85.09 35.34 -28.14
N LEU A 130 -84.82 36.65 -28.06
CA LEU A 130 -85.15 37.45 -26.86
C LEU A 130 -86.53 38.16 -26.90
N ALA A 131 -87.36 37.90 -27.92
CA ALA A 131 -88.62 38.62 -28.10
C ALA A 131 -89.81 38.23 -27.19
N PRO A 132 -89.99 36.99 -26.66
CA PRO A 132 -91.26 36.68 -25.99
C PRO A 132 -91.28 36.82 -24.44
N VAL A 133 -90.19 37.15 -23.72
CA VAL A 133 -90.15 37.00 -22.24
C VAL A 133 -89.38 38.11 -21.48
N ALA A 134 -89.46 39.37 -21.88
CA ALA A 134 -88.89 40.47 -21.08
C ALA A 134 -89.97 41.52 -20.76
N GLU A 135 -90.11 41.88 -19.48
CA GLU A 135 -91.15 42.83 -19.03
C GLU A 135 -90.72 44.31 -19.15
N ASN A 136 -89.42 44.62 -19.34
CA ASN A 136 -88.92 45.97 -19.62
C ASN A 136 -87.50 46.02 -20.28
N LEU A 137 -87.10 47.21 -20.75
CA LEU A 137 -85.82 47.47 -21.46
C LEU A 137 -84.55 47.28 -20.60
N GLN A 138 -84.61 47.47 -19.28
CA GLN A 138 -83.47 47.33 -18.38
C GLN A 138 -83.08 45.85 -18.21
N GLU A 139 -84.08 44.96 -18.09
CA GLU A 139 -83.86 43.52 -18.01
C GLU A 139 -83.20 42.96 -19.28
N ILE A 140 -83.53 43.52 -20.45
CA ILE A 140 -82.89 43.16 -21.73
C ILE A 140 -81.41 43.58 -21.73
N ALA A 141 -81.09 44.78 -21.23
CA ALA A 141 -79.73 45.31 -21.18
C ALA A 141 -78.84 44.55 -20.17
N ASP A 142 -79.38 44.20 -19.01
CA ASP A 142 -78.68 43.42 -17.99
C ASP A 142 -78.40 41.99 -18.47
N ARG A 143 -79.38 41.36 -19.13
CA ARG A 143 -79.19 40.05 -19.78
C ARG A 143 -78.15 40.10 -20.91
N GLN A 144 -78.14 41.15 -21.74
CA GLN A 144 -77.11 41.32 -22.78
C GLN A 144 -75.70 41.49 -22.20
N THR A 145 -75.57 42.19 -21.07
CA THR A 145 -74.29 42.39 -20.39
C THR A 145 -73.77 41.09 -19.78
N ALA A 146 -74.64 40.31 -19.14
CA ALA A 146 -74.32 38.99 -18.61
C ALA A 146 -73.88 38.02 -19.71
N ILE A 147 -74.57 38.01 -20.86
CA ILE A 147 -74.21 37.19 -22.03
C ILE A 147 -72.80 37.55 -22.54
N LYS A 148 -72.46 38.84 -22.68
CA LYS A 148 -71.12 39.28 -23.12
C LYS A 148 -70.03 38.89 -22.12
N GLN A 149 -70.24 39.09 -20.82
CA GLN A 149 -69.25 38.76 -19.80
C GLN A 149 -69.02 37.25 -19.68
N LEU A 150 -70.08 36.45 -19.62
CA LEU A 150 -69.97 34.99 -19.56
C LEU A 150 -69.34 34.41 -20.83
N GLY A 151 -69.69 34.92 -22.01
CA GLY A 151 -69.08 34.51 -23.28
C GLY A 151 -67.57 34.80 -23.33
N SER A 152 -67.15 36.01 -22.97
CA SER A 152 -65.72 36.37 -22.93
C SER A 152 -64.91 35.54 -21.92
N THR A 153 -65.50 35.25 -20.76
CA THR A 153 -64.88 34.41 -19.71
C THR A 153 -64.75 32.95 -20.18
N GLN A 154 -65.77 32.42 -20.86
CA GLN A 154 -65.76 31.06 -21.40
C GLN A 154 -64.69 30.90 -22.49
N VAL A 155 -64.55 31.87 -23.40
CA VAL A 155 -63.51 31.86 -24.45
C VAL A 155 -62.11 31.90 -23.84
N ALA A 156 -61.87 32.76 -22.86
CA ALA A 156 -60.58 32.84 -22.17
C ALA A 156 -60.24 31.53 -21.45
N GLN A 157 -61.21 30.91 -20.77
CA GLN A 157 -61.00 29.63 -20.10
C GLN A 157 -60.80 28.47 -21.08
N TYR A 158 -61.47 28.47 -22.24
CA TYR A 158 -61.25 27.50 -23.30
C TYR A 158 -59.82 27.59 -23.85
N GLN A 159 -59.33 28.80 -24.11
CA GLN A 159 -57.94 29.03 -24.53
C GLN A 159 -56.95 28.53 -23.48
N ALA A 160 -57.22 28.79 -22.19
CA ALA A 160 -56.38 28.30 -21.09
C ALA A 160 -56.36 26.76 -21.00
N ALA A 161 -57.52 26.10 -21.16
CA ALA A 161 -57.62 24.64 -21.16
C ALA A 161 -56.88 24.00 -22.35
N THR A 162 -57.03 24.56 -23.55
CA THR A 162 -56.34 24.09 -24.76
C THR A 162 -54.83 24.29 -24.66
N ALA A 163 -54.38 25.43 -24.14
CA ALA A 163 -52.95 25.69 -23.91
C ALA A 163 -52.36 24.73 -22.86
N ALA A 164 -53.09 24.46 -21.77
CA ALA A 164 -52.65 23.52 -20.74
C ALA A 164 -52.60 22.07 -21.25
N GLU A 165 -53.53 21.68 -22.11
CA GLU A 165 -53.53 20.37 -22.77
C GLU A 165 -52.37 20.20 -23.75
N SER A 166 -52.12 21.21 -24.60
CA SER A 166 -50.96 21.20 -25.50
C SER A 166 -49.64 21.07 -24.72
N ALA A 167 -49.48 21.85 -23.64
CA ALA A 167 -48.31 21.78 -22.78
C ALA A 167 -48.15 20.40 -22.10
N ALA A 168 -49.25 19.78 -21.66
CA ALA A 168 -49.22 18.43 -21.10
C ALA A 168 -48.83 17.37 -22.16
N GLY A 169 -49.30 17.52 -23.40
CA GLY A 169 -48.92 16.65 -24.52
C GLY A 169 -47.42 16.74 -24.85
N THR A 170 -46.86 17.95 -24.89
CA THR A 170 -45.42 18.17 -25.09
C THR A 170 -44.60 17.56 -23.95
N ALA A 171 -45.01 17.76 -22.70
CA ALA A 171 -44.31 17.19 -21.53
C ALA A 171 -44.35 15.66 -21.54
N ALA A 172 -45.46 15.05 -21.94
CA ALA A 172 -45.58 13.60 -22.07
C ALA A 172 -44.66 13.02 -23.17
N SER A 173 -44.53 13.71 -24.31
CA SER A 173 -43.64 13.30 -25.40
C SER A 173 -42.15 13.40 -25.02
N ASP A 174 -41.76 14.44 -24.26
CA ASP A 174 -40.39 14.56 -23.75
C ASP A 174 -40.08 13.44 -22.74
N ALA A 175 -40.99 13.17 -21.81
CA ALA A 175 -40.85 12.07 -20.85
C ALA A 175 -40.67 10.70 -21.55
N ALA A 176 -41.47 10.39 -22.57
CA ALA A 176 -41.34 9.15 -23.33
C ALA A 176 -39.98 9.03 -24.03
N THR A 177 -39.48 10.14 -24.60
CA THR A 177 -38.17 10.19 -25.26
C THR A 177 -37.02 9.96 -24.27
N LYS A 178 -37.09 10.59 -23.10
CA LYS A 178 -36.08 10.45 -22.04
C LYS A 178 -36.08 9.06 -21.42
N ARG A 179 -37.26 8.43 -21.28
CA ARG A 179 -37.38 7.03 -20.82
C ARG A 179 -36.73 6.05 -21.80
N ALA A 180 -37.02 6.15 -23.11
CA ALA A 180 -36.40 5.30 -24.12
C ALA A 180 -34.86 5.44 -24.16
N ALA A 181 -34.34 6.65 -23.93
CA ALA A 181 -32.90 6.87 -23.82
C ALA A 181 -32.28 6.24 -22.56
N ALA A 182 -33.01 6.23 -21.43
CA ALA A 182 -32.60 5.57 -20.20
C ALA A 182 -32.53 4.04 -20.37
N ASP A 183 -33.55 3.45 -20.99
CA ASP A 183 -33.61 2.00 -21.23
C ASP A 183 -32.44 1.52 -22.11
N LYS A 184 -32.15 2.24 -23.21
CA LYS A 184 -31.01 1.94 -24.09
C LYS A 184 -29.65 2.05 -23.38
N ALA A 185 -29.50 3.05 -22.51
CA ALA A 185 -28.27 3.21 -21.73
C ALA A 185 -28.10 2.08 -20.70
N ALA A 186 -29.20 1.62 -20.10
CA ALA A 186 -29.20 0.48 -19.18
C ALA A 186 -28.82 -0.84 -19.87
N GLU A 187 -29.35 -1.12 -21.06
CA GLU A 187 -28.98 -2.31 -21.86
C GLU A 187 -27.48 -2.32 -22.20
N THR A 188 -26.94 -1.16 -22.60
CA THR A 188 -25.51 -1.00 -22.93
C THR A 188 -24.63 -1.31 -21.71
N ALA A 189 -25.02 -0.81 -20.53
CA ALA A 189 -24.30 -1.10 -19.29
C ALA A 189 -24.38 -2.60 -18.93
N GLN A 190 -25.54 -3.24 -19.11
CA GLN A 190 -25.72 -4.65 -18.81
C GLN A 190 -24.86 -5.55 -19.70
N GLN A 191 -24.69 -5.20 -20.99
CA GLN A 191 -23.87 -5.96 -21.91
C GLN A 191 -22.37 -5.84 -21.56
N LEU A 192 -21.90 -4.62 -21.29
CA LEU A 192 -20.51 -4.40 -20.85
C LEU A 192 -20.21 -5.08 -19.51
N SER A 193 -21.20 -5.20 -18.62
CA SER A 193 -21.06 -5.97 -17.38
C SER A 193 -20.76 -7.46 -17.62
N LYS A 194 -21.36 -8.07 -18.65
CA LYS A 194 -21.14 -9.48 -18.98
C LYS A 194 -19.74 -9.69 -19.58
N ASP A 195 -19.27 -8.74 -20.39
CA ASP A 195 -17.91 -8.78 -20.97
C ASP A 195 -16.83 -8.65 -19.88
N VAL A 196 -17.04 -7.80 -18.88
CA VAL A 196 -16.16 -7.70 -17.70
C VAL A 196 -16.09 -9.04 -16.96
N GLN A 197 -17.23 -9.70 -16.74
CA GLN A 197 -17.28 -11.00 -16.04
C GLN A 197 -16.53 -12.10 -16.81
N SER A 198 -16.65 -12.14 -18.14
CA SER A 198 -15.95 -13.13 -18.97
C SER A 198 -14.43 -12.92 -18.96
N LYS A 199 -13.96 -11.67 -19.09
CA LYS A 199 -12.52 -11.35 -19.06
C LYS A 199 -11.89 -11.63 -17.69
N ALA A 200 -12.64 -11.41 -16.60
CA ALA A 200 -12.19 -11.73 -15.24
C ALA A 200 -11.94 -13.24 -15.03
N ALA A 201 -12.81 -14.11 -15.58
CA ALA A 201 -12.66 -15.56 -15.48
C ALA A 201 -11.39 -16.05 -16.18
N SER A 202 -11.08 -15.50 -17.35
CA SER A 202 -9.87 -15.82 -18.11
C SER A 202 -8.59 -15.38 -17.40
N ALA A 203 -8.57 -14.20 -16.78
CA ALA A 203 -7.44 -13.72 -15.98
C ALA A 203 -7.18 -14.57 -14.73
N SER A 204 -8.24 -15.07 -14.10
CA SER A 204 -8.16 -15.94 -12.92
C SER A 204 -7.49 -17.29 -13.21
N MET A 205 -7.68 -17.86 -14.41
CA MET A 205 -7.04 -19.13 -14.78
C MET A 205 -5.54 -18.96 -15.05
N ALA A 206 -5.13 -17.81 -15.60
CA ALA A 206 -3.71 -17.50 -15.83
C ALA A 206 -2.93 -17.34 -14.51
N MET A 207 -3.53 -16.71 -13.49
CA MET A 207 -2.89 -16.42 -12.21
C MET A 207 -2.73 -17.66 -11.28
N GLN A 208 -3.61 -18.65 -11.41
CA GLN A 208 -3.48 -19.92 -10.66
C GLN A 208 -2.20 -20.68 -11.00
N GLY A 209 -1.72 -20.57 -12.24
CA GLY A 209 -0.44 -21.15 -12.65
C GLY A 209 0.78 -20.53 -11.95
N GLN A 210 0.70 -19.26 -11.53
CA GLN A 210 1.81 -18.50 -10.95
C GLN A 210 1.93 -18.66 -9.40
N LEU A 211 0.85 -19.05 -8.72
CA LEU A 211 0.80 -19.20 -7.25
C LEU A 211 1.49 -20.47 -6.72
N GLY A 212 1.59 -21.52 -7.54
CA GLY A 212 2.34 -22.74 -7.20
C GLY A 212 3.83 -22.47 -6.96
N ASP A 213 4.39 -21.49 -7.69
CA ASP A 213 5.82 -21.17 -7.66
C ASP A 213 6.22 -20.34 -6.41
N LEU A 214 5.29 -19.61 -5.81
CA LEU A 214 5.55 -18.68 -4.69
C LEU A 214 5.62 -19.38 -3.30
N ALA A 215 4.87 -20.47 -3.10
CA ALA A 215 4.87 -21.25 -1.86
C ALA A 215 6.23 -21.93 -1.59
N GLY A 216 6.95 -22.32 -2.66
CA GLY A 216 8.33 -22.81 -2.55
C GLY A 216 9.32 -21.76 -2.04
N ALA A 217 9.11 -20.48 -2.37
CA ALA A 217 10.08 -19.40 -2.09
C ALA A 217 10.17 -18.97 -0.61
N THR A 218 9.11 -19.13 0.19
CA THR A 218 9.06 -18.65 1.59
C THR A 218 9.72 -19.60 2.59
N GLN A 219 9.46 -20.90 2.47
CA GLN A 219 10.17 -21.95 3.22
C GLN A 219 11.67 -21.89 2.91
N LEU A 220 11.99 -21.68 1.63
CA LEU A 220 13.34 -21.46 1.16
C LEU A 220 13.98 -20.22 1.81
N SER A 221 13.30 -19.09 1.96
CA SER A 221 13.88 -17.88 2.58
C SER A 221 14.33 -18.07 4.05
N LYS A 222 13.51 -18.75 4.88
CA LYS A 222 13.88 -19.06 6.28
C LYS A 222 14.98 -20.12 6.36
N GLN A 223 14.94 -21.11 5.47
CA GLN A 223 16.03 -22.07 5.33
C GLN A 223 17.32 -21.35 4.91
N LEU A 224 17.28 -20.47 3.91
CA LEU A 224 18.42 -19.68 3.46
C LEU A 224 19.00 -18.80 4.58
N GLN A 225 18.17 -18.14 5.40
CA GLN A 225 18.65 -17.36 6.54
C GLN A 225 19.31 -18.24 7.62
N THR A 226 18.76 -19.43 7.87
CA THR A 226 19.33 -20.40 8.82
C THR A 226 20.66 -20.95 8.29
N THR A 227 20.69 -21.35 7.02
CA THR A 227 21.90 -21.78 6.31
C THR A 227 22.97 -20.70 6.34
N ARG A 228 22.60 -19.43 6.11
CA ARG A 228 23.53 -18.31 6.18
C ARG A 228 24.13 -18.13 7.58
N ASN A 229 23.29 -18.15 8.62
CA ASN A 229 23.75 -18.06 10.01
C ASN A 229 24.70 -19.22 10.36
N GLN A 230 24.35 -20.44 9.96
CA GLN A 230 25.17 -21.64 10.18
C GLN A 230 26.49 -21.60 9.39
N GLN A 231 26.45 -21.15 8.15
CA GLN A 231 27.64 -21.03 7.30
C GLN A 231 28.63 -20.02 7.89
N ALA A 232 28.15 -18.86 8.32
CA ALA A 232 29.00 -17.85 8.96
C ALA A 232 29.59 -18.35 10.29
N LEU A 233 28.81 -19.08 11.09
CA LEU A 233 29.32 -19.71 12.32
C LEU A 233 30.37 -20.77 12.02
N SER A 234 30.15 -21.61 11.01
CA SER A 234 31.10 -22.63 10.56
C SER A 234 32.42 -22.00 10.12
N ASN A 235 32.36 -20.97 9.26
CA ASN A 235 33.53 -20.22 8.81
C ASN A 235 34.33 -19.64 10.00
N TRP A 236 33.64 -19.12 11.00
CA TRP A 236 34.27 -18.59 12.21
C TRP A 236 34.93 -19.70 13.05
N GLN A 237 34.30 -20.86 13.20
CA GLN A 237 34.87 -22.01 13.90
C GLN A 237 36.11 -22.58 13.18
N THR A 238 36.10 -22.58 11.85
CA THR A 238 37.27 -22.93 11.04
C THR A 238 38.43 -21.99 11.36
N TYR A 239 38.18 -20.67 11.35
CA TYR A 239 39.20 -19.69 11.72
C TYR A 239 39.80 -19.93 13.11
N LEU A 240 38.97 -20.22 14.12
CA LEU A 240 39.46 -20.51 15.47
C LEU A 240 40.31 -21.77 15.54
N THR A 241 39.94 -22.81 14.77
CA THR A 241 40.67 -24.07 14.67
C THR A 241 42.04 -23.86 14.02
N GLU A 242 42.08 -23.13 12.89
CA GLU A 242 43.31 -22.77 12.21
C GLU A 242 44.25 -21.97 13.13
N LEU A 243 43.70 -20.98 13.84
CA LEU A 243 44.48 -20.19 14.79
C LEU A 243 45.06 -21.05 15.93
N ALA A 244 44.27 -21.97 16.49
CA ALA A 244 44.72 -22.85 17.56
C ALA A 244 45.85 -23.79 17.11
N ALA A 245 45.81 -24.27 15.86
CA ALA A 245 46.84 -25.13 15.28
C ALA A 245 48.23 -24.46 15.25
N THR A 246 48.27 -23.13 15.05
CA THR A 246 49.53 -22.35 15.08
C THR A 246 50.19 -22.28 16.45
N LYS A 247 49.50 -22.74 17.52
CA LYS A 247 49.91 -22.64 18.93
C LYS A 247 50.12 -21.21 19.44
N VAL A 248 49.75 -20.20 18.64
CA VAL A 248 49.74 -18.80 19.04
C VAL A 248 48.54 -18.55 19.93
N LYS A 249 48.79 -18.15 21.18
CA LYS A 249 47.73 -17.64 22.06
C LYS A 249 47.31 -16.25 21.57
N PRO A 250 46.01 -15.98 21.36
CA PRO A 250 45.54 -14.66 20.98
C PRO A 250 46.07 -13.58 21.93
N PRO A 251 46.81 -12.58 21.42
CA PRO A 251 47.43 -11.57 22.27
C PRO A 251 46.40 -10.52 22.70
N ALA A 252 46.69 -9.78 23.77
CA ALA A 252 45.85 -8.66 24.20
C ALA A 252 45.89 -7.53 23.16
N ALA A 253 44.76 -6.84 22.94
CA ALA A 253 44.62 -5.76 21.95
C ALA A 253 45.73 -4.70 22.04
N ALA A 254 46.12 -4.32 23.26
CA ALA A 254 47.17 -3.34 23.50
C ALA A 254 48.54 -3.73 22.91
N THR A 255 48.83 -5.03 22.82
CA THR A 255 50.12 -5.56 22.37
C THR A 255 50.27 -5.60 20.85
N ILE A 256 49.16 -5.65 20.09
CA ILE A 256 49.18 -5.68 18.62
C ILE A 256 48.53 -4.45 17.97
N LYS A 257 48.27 -3.41 18.77
CA LYS A 257 47.71 -2.13 18.31
C LYS A 257 48.59 -1.46 17.26
N ASN A 258 49.90 -1.47 17.47
CA ASN A 258 50.87 -0.89 16.54
C ASN A 258 51.48 -1.97 15.64
N PRO A 259 51.19 -1.98 14.33
CA PRO A 259 51.72 -3.00 13.42
C PRO A 259 53.24 -2.93 13.26
N ALA A 260 53.89 -1.82 13.63
CA ALA A 260 55.36 -1.72 13.62
C ALA A 260 56.03 -2.28 14.89
N LYS A 261 55.26 -2.65 15.91
CA LYS A 261 55.77 -3.13 17.21
C LYS A 261 54.98 -4.37 17.66
N LEU A 262 55.25 -5.51 17.03
CA LEU A 262 54.56 -6.76 17.32
C LEU A 262 55.42 -7.69 18.18
N PRO A 263 54.80 -8.54 19.03
CA PRO A 263 55.50 -9.60 19.74
C PRO A 263 56.29 -10.53 18.82
N ARG A 264 57.38 -11.10 19.34
CA ARG A 264 58.21 -12.06 18.60
C ARG A 264 57.36 -13.23 18.10
N GLY A 265 57.50 -13.56 16.82
CA GLY A 265 56.73 -14.62 16.15
C GLY A 265 55.46 -14.12 15.44
N LEU A 266 55.07 -12.86 15.64
CA LEU A 266 54.00 -12.21 14.88
C LEU A 266 54.56 -11.25 13.84
N GLN A 267 53.87 -11.17 12.70
CA GLN A 267 54.13 -10.22 11.63
C GLN A 267 52.90 -9.35 11.35
N PRO A 268 53.04 -8.18 10.69
CA PRO A 268 51.91 -7.34 10.39
C PRO A 268 50.94 -8.04 9.42
N LEU A 269 49.65 -8.06 9.75
CA LEU A 269 48.63 -8.44 8.78
C LEU A 269 48.61 -7.37 7.69
N LYS A 270 48.76 -7.75 6.43
CA LYS A 270 48.75 -6.83 5.30
C LYS A 270 47.53 -7.06 4.42
N VAL A 271 46.82 -5.99 4.07
CA VAL A 271 45.79 -6.02 3.02
C VAL A 271 46.18 -5.02 1.94
N ARG A 272 46.24 -5.48 0.68
CA ARG A 272 46.75 -4.69 -0.46
C ARG A 272 48.13 -4.06 -0.16
N GLY A 273 49.01 -4.84 0.46
CA GLY A 273 50.36 -4.42 0.85
C GLY A 273 50.45 -3.50 2.07
N ARG A 274 49.33 -3.01 2.62
CA ARG A 274 49.30 -2.08 3.76
C ARG A 274 49.06 -2.81 5.09
N PRO A 275 49.82 -2.51 6.16
CA PRO A 275 49.58 -3.08 7.47
C PRO A 275 48.21 -2.70 8.04
N VAL A 276 47.54 -3.65 8.67
CA VAL A 276 46.25 -3.46 9.36
C VAL A 276 46.50 -3.25 10.85
N ALA A 277 46.24 -2.04 11.36
CA ALA A 277 46.46 -1.72 12.77
C ALA A 277 45.51 -2.51 13.70
N GLY A 278 46.01 -3.09 14.79
CA GLY A 278 45.18 -3.86 15.73
C GLY A 278 44.87 -5.30 15.27
N ALA A 279 45.51 -5.77 14.21
CA ALA A 279 45.52 -7.17 13.80
C ALA A 279 46.95 -7.58 13.40
N ALA A 280 47.29 -8.84 13.62
CA ALA A 280 48.58 -9.40 13.27
C ALA A 280 48.38 -10.66 12.42
N ALA A 281 49.48 -11.26 12.01
CA ALA A 281 49.49 -12.56 11.36
C ALA A 281 50.67 -13.39 11.88
N VAL A 282 50.56 -14.70 11.72
CA VAL A 282 51.65 -15.67 11.92
C VAL A 282 51.80 -16.48 10.64
N VAL A 283 53.03 -16.91 10.34
CA VAL A 283 53.27 -17.87 9.26
C VAL A 283 53.37 -19.26 9.87
N ASP A 284 52.49 -20.16 9.48
CA ASP A 284 52.49 -21.56 9.89
C ASP A 284 52.40 -22.44 8.64
N GLY A 285 53.36 -23.36 8.47
CA GLY A 285 53.45 -24.20 7.27
C GLY A 285 53.45 -23.45 5.93
N GLY A 286 53.99 -22.22 5.88
CA GLY A 286 53.97 -21.36 4.69
C GLY A 286 52.65 -20.61 4.43
N ARG A 287 51.60 -20.87 5.22
CA ARG A 287 50.33 -20.13 5.17
C ARG A 287 50.35 -18.97 6.16
N THR A 288 49.80 -17.83 5.73
CA THR A 288 49.62 -16.68 6.61
C THR A 288 48.27 -16.82 7.33
N VAL A 289 48.32 -17.02 8.65
CA VAL A 289 47.12 -17.12 9.50
C VAL A 289 46.91 -15.79 10.22
N ARG A 290 45.68 -15.27 10.17
CA ARG A 290 45.31 -14.03 10.84
C ARG A 290 45.25 -14.20 12.36
N VAL A 291 45.88 -13.29 13.09
CA VAL A 291 45.86 -13.25 14.55
C VAL A 291 45.08 -12.01 15.00
N LEU A 292 43.86 -12.25 15.50
CA LEU A 292 43.00 -11.22 16.11
C LEU A 292 43.28 -11.10 17.61
N PRO A 293 43.04 -9.93 18.23
CA PRO A 293 43.12 -9.78 19.68
C PRO A 293 42.19 -10.75 20.42
N ALA A 294 42.60 -11.17 21.62
CA ALA A 294 41.79 -12.02 22.49
C ALA A 294 40.42 -11.38 22.79
N GLU A 295 40.37 -10.06 22.95
CA GLU A 295 39.16 -9.28 23.16
C GLU A 295 38.22 -9.34 21.95
N THR A 296 38.77 -9.23 20.74
CA THR A 296 38.00 -9.34 19.48
C THR A 296 37.41 -10.74 19.31
N ILE A 297 38.21 -11.80 19.51
CA ILE A 297 37.74 -13.18 19.37
C ILE A 297 36.58 -13.46 20.33
N ARG A 298 36.69 -13.01 21.59
CA ARG A 298 35.62 -13.16 22.57
C ARG A 298 34.37 -12.38 22.17
N ALA A 299 34.54 -11.18 21.62
CA ALA A 299 33.41 -10.39 21.19
C ALA A 299 32.63 -11.01 20.03
N VAL A 300 33.34 -11.55 19.03
CA VAL A 300 32.72 -12.26 17.91
C VAL A 300 32.06 -13.57 18.39
N ASN A 301 32.68 -14.32 19.30
CA ASN A 301 32.05 -15.50 19.92
C ASN A 301 30.75 -15.15 20.64
N GLN A 302 30.75 -14.07 21.43
CA GLN A 302 29.53 -13.60 22.10
C GLN A 302 28.48 -13.16 21.08
N ALA A 303 28.86 -12.46 20.01
CA ALA A 303 27.93 -12.08 18.94
C ALA A 303 27.26 -13.30 18.30
N PHE A 304 28.02 -14.36 18.01
CA PHE A 304 27.45 -15.62 17.50
C PHE A 304 26.50 -16.29 18.50
N ALA A 305 26.78 -16.22 19.80
CA ALA A 305 25.87 -16.73 20.83
C ALA A 305 24.54 -15.96 20.93
N LEU A 306 24.46 -14.76 20.33
CA LEU A 306 23.23 -13.99 20.23
C LEU A 306 22.38 -14.38 19.02
N LEU A 307 22.89 -15.14 18.04
CA LEU A 307 22.13 -15.47 16.83
C LEU A 307 20.82 -16.18 17.16
N GLY A 308 19.74 -15.74 16.49
CA GLY A 308 18.38 -16.22 16.72
C GLY A 308 17.71 -15.63 17.97
N LYS A 309 18.41 -14.85 18.81
CA LYS A 309 17.77 -14.14 19.92
C LYS A 309 16.78 -13.09 19.39
N PRO A 310 15.60 -12.93 20.02
CA PRO A 310 14.58 -12.02 19.51
C PRO A 310 15.05 -10.56 19.47
N TYR A 311 14.56 -9.83 18.48
CA TYR A 311 14.71 -8.38 18.42
C TYR A 311 13.82 -7.67 19.45
N GLY A 312 14.29 -6.54 19.99
CA GLY A 312 13.49 -5.66 20.83
C GLY A 312 13.91 -4.19 20.70
N VAL A 313 12.96 -3.28 20.59
CA VAL A 313 13.22 -1.84 20.46
C VAL A 313 13.95 -1.33 21.69
N ALA A 314 15.08 -0.63 21.49
CA ALA A 314 15.96 -0.13 22.55
C ALA A 314 16.42 -1.21 23.57
N ALA A 315 16.22 -2.49 23.28
CA ALA A 315 16.55 -3.57 24.21
C ALA A 315 18.06 -3.75 24.31
N THR A 316 18.54 -3.95 25.54
CA THR A 316 19.97 -4.12 25.83
C THR A 316 20.35 -5.57 26.13
N GLY A 317 19.40 -6.52 26.06
CA GLY A 317 19.58 -7.90 26.52
C GLY A 317 19.07 -8.13 27.96
N PRO A 318 19.03 -9.39 28.45
CA PRO A 318 19.49 -10.60 27.75
C PRO A 318 18.42 -11.29 26.88
N ASP A 319 17.14 -11.01 27.13
CA ASP A 319 16.03 -11.74 26.49
C ASP A 319 15.74 -11.28 25.07
N LYS A 320 16.01 -9.99 24.79
CA LYS A 320 15.84 -9.36 23.47
C LYS A 320 16.95 -8.36 23.23
N TYR A 321 17.30 -8.16 21.97
CA TYR A 321 18.36 -7.22 21.59
C TYR A 321 17.85 -6.21 20.59
N GLY A 322 18.13 -4.93 20.86
CA GLY A 322 17.91 -3.84 19.93
C GLY A 322 19.19 -3.47 19.19
N CYS A 323 19.04 -2.50 18.30
CA CYS A 323 20.08 -1.76 17.59
C CYS A 323 21.51 -1.94 18.08
N LEU A 324 21.77 -1.41 19.27
CA LEU A 324 23.06 -1.31 19.88
C LEU A 324 23.24 -2.36 20.98
N GLY A 325 22.14 -3.00 21.42
CA GLY A 325 22.14 -3.99 22.50
C GLY A 325 23.00 -5.20 22.17
N ALA A 326 22.84 -5.77 20.97
CA ALA A 326 23.65 -6.92 20.54
C ALA A 326 25.15 -6.58 20.49
N ALA A 327 25.49 -5.42 19.89
CA ALA A 327 26.87 -4.94 19.83
C ALA A 327 27.47 -4.63 21.21
N ARG A 328 26.67 -4.06 22.12
CA ARG A 328 27.09 -3.77 23.51
C ARG A 328 27.39 -5.02 24.28
N VAL A 329 26.48 -5.99 24.26
CA VAL A 329 26.65 -7.25 25.00
C VAL A 329 27.84 -8.02 24.45
N ALA A 330 27.97 -8.12 23.14
CA ALA A 330 29.12 -8.78 22.51
C ALA A 330 30.48 -8.16 22.91
N TRP A 331 30.55 -6.85 23.14
CA TRP A 331 31.81 -6.19 23.48
C TRP A 331 32.09 -6.09 24.99
N GLN A 332 31.16 -6.50 25.85
CA GLN A 332 31.34 -6.54 27.30
C GLN A 332 32.12 -7.80 27.76
N PRO A 333 32.92 -7.70 28.84
CA PRO A 333 33.23 -6.51 29.65
C PRO A 333 34.40 -5.67 29.11
N TYR A 334 35.02 -6.06 28.00
CA TYR A 334 36.29 -5.48 27.51
C TYR A 334 36.20 -4.02 27.12
N THR A 335 35.07 -3.62 26.55
CA THR A 335 34.76 -2.20 26.39
C THR A 335 33.29 -1.97 26.68
N THR A 336 33.00 -0.81 27.27
CA THR A 336 31.63 -0.37 27.46
C THR A 336 31.28 0.55 26.32
N LEU A 337 30.67 0.01 25.25
CA LEU A 337 30.15 0.86 24.20
C LEU A 337 29.10 1.80 24.82
N PRO A 338 29.11 3.10 24.46
CA PRO A 338 28.09 4.04 24.89
C PRO A 338 26.67 3.55 24.64
N ASN A 339 25.70 4.13 25.34
CA ASN A 339 24.28 3.76 25.21
C ASN A 339 23.59 4.36 23.97
N LEU A 340 24.32 5.11 23.13
CA LEU A 340 23.81 5.73 21.90
C LEU A 340 24.82 5.55 20.77
N ILE A 341 24.35 5.19 19.57
CA ILE A 341 25.21 4.97 18.39
C ILE A 341 26.01 6.25 18.05
N GLY A 342 25.35 7.42 18.11
CA GLY A 342 26.01 8.73 17.94
C GLY A 342 27.14 9.01 18.93
N LYS A 343 27.16 8.35 20.11
CA LYS A 343 28.26 8.43 21.08
C LYS A 343 29.32 7.36 20.87
N VAL A 344 28.99 6.24 20.21
CA VAL A 344 29.96 5.20 19.83
C VAL A 344 30.94 5.76 18.78
N TYR A 345 30.42 6.42 17.75
CA TYR A 345 31.23 6.95 16.64
C TYR A 345 32.44 7.81 17.05
N PRO A 346 32.30 8.86 17.88
CA PRO A 346 33.44 9.69 18.29
C PRO A 346 34.43 8.97 19.21
N ASN A 347 34.04 7.85 19.82
CA ASN A 347 34.85 7.16 20.83
C ASN A 347 35.80 6.10 20.28
N TYR A 348 35.63 5.68 19.02
CA TYR A 348 36.40 4.59 18.44
C TYR A 348 37.03 4.97 17.09
N GLN A 349 38.27 4.54 16.88
CA GLN A 349 39.03 4.83 15.67
C GLN A 349 38.37 4.22 14.42
N LYS A 350 38.13 5.07 13.41
CA LYS A 350 37.65 4.63 12.08
C LYS A 350 38.73 3.81 11.37
N VAL A 351 38.30 2.73 10.70
CA VAL A 351 39.13 1.92 9.80
C VAL A 351 38.62 2.02 8.37
N THR A 352 39.50 1.78 7.39
CA THR A 352 39.14 1.80 5.97
C THR A 352 38.44 0.50 5.56
N GLY A 353 37.57 0.55 4.55
CA GLY A 353 36.79 -0.62 4.10
C GLY A 353 37.65 -1.84 3.72
N ALA A 354 38.84 -1.62 3.13
CA ALA A 354 39.77 -2.70 2.82
C ALA A 354 40.47 -3.31 4.04
N SER A 355 40.39 -2.67 5.21
CA SER A 355 41.06 -3.11 6.44
C SER A 355 40.09 -3.62 7.50
N VAL A 356 38.80 -3.75 7.17
CA VAL A 356 37.76 -4.30 8.06
C VAL A 356 38.16 -5.71 8.47
N GLN A 357 37.98 -6.02 9.76
CA GLN A 357 38.24 -7.33 10.34
C GLN A 357 37.01 -7.77 11.15
N PRO A 358 36.84 -9.10 11.36
CA PRO A 358 35.81 -9.60 12.26
C PRO A 358 35.87 -8.91 13.62
N GLY A 359 34.71 -8.52 14.13
CA GLY A 359 34.57 -7.78 15.38
C GLY A 359 34.47 -6.27 15.24
N ASP A 360 34.94 -5.68 14.13
CA ASP A 360 34.77 -4.24 13.92
C ASP A 360 33.28 -3.84 13.95
N LEU A 361 32.99 -2.66 14.46
CA LEU A 361 31.64 -2.11 14.51
C LEU A 361 31.31 -1.44 13.18
N LEU A 362 30.28 -1.92 12.51
CA LEU A 362 29.74 -1.32 11.29
C LEU A 362 28.60 -0.41 11.69
N VAL A 363 28.72 0.89 11.40
CA VAL A 363 27.73 1.89 11.74
C VAL A 363 27.08 2.39 10.47
N MET A 364 25.74 2.33 10.45
CA MET A 364 24.91 2.74 9.33
C MET A 364 24.27 4.10 9.63
N GLY A 365 24.18 4.92 8.60
CA GLY A 365 23.80 6.32 8.75
C GLY A 365 24.03 7.14 7.50
N SER A 366 23.63 8.41 7.57
CA SER A 366 23.99 9.41 6.58
C SER A 366 24.32 10.73 7.28
N ARG A 367 24.77 11.73 6.50
CA ARG A 367 25.00 13.08 7.04
C ARG A 367 23.72 13.80 7.42
N THR A 368 22.58 13.46 6.79
CA THR A 368 21.29 14.14 6.97
C THR A 368 20.43 13.48 8.05
N VAL A 369 20.51 12.15 8.12
CA VAL A 369 19.71 11.31 9.03
C VAL A 369 20.39 11.08 10.38
N GLY A 370 21.71 11.23 10.44
CA GLY A 370 22.50 10.77 11.58
C GLY A 370 22.74 9.25 11.55
N LEU A 371 23.25 8.73 12.67
CA LEU A 371 23.63 7.32 12.80
C LEU A 371 22.52 6.52 13.46
N PHE A 372 22.04 5.49 12.78
CA PHE A 372 20.79 4.82 13.18
C PHE A 372 20.89 3.31 13.39
N HIS A 373 21.90 2.63 12.84
CA HIS A 373 22.05 1.19 13.03
C HIS A 373 23.52 0.81 13.21
N ILE A 374 23.74 -0.33 13.85
CA ILE A 374 25.08 -0.85 14.15
C ILE A 374 25.09 -2.37 14.13
N GLY A 375 26.15 -2.95 13.59
CA GLY A 375 26.40 -4.39 13.56
C GLY A 375 27.86 -4.72 13.83
N ILE A 376 28.18 -6.00 13.97
CA ILE A 376 29.54 -6.51 14.15
C ILE A 376 29.98 -7.18 12.86
N ALA A 377 31.06 -6.69 12.27
CA ALA A 377 31.62 -7.21 11.04
C ALA A 377 32.01 -8.68 11.20
N LEU A 378 31.76 -9.45 10.15
CA LEU A 378 32.32 -10.77 9.88
C LEU A 378 33.19 -10.69 8.62
N ASP A 379 33.75 -11.83 8.22
CA ASP A 379 34.36 -11.94 6.90
C ASP A 379 33.28 -11.90 5.79
N ASN A 380 33.71 -11.83 4.52
CA ASN A 380 32.84 -11.88 3.33
C ASN A 380 31.79 -10.77 3.20
N GLY A 381 32.01 -9.61 3.83
CA GLY A 381 31.08 -8.48 3.73
C GLY A 381 29.76 -8.74 4.45
N GLU A 382 29.80 -9.55 5.51
CA GLU A 382 28.66 -9.86 6.36
C GLU A 382 28.78 -9.20 7.73
N MET A 383 27.67 -9.17 8.46
CA MET A 383 27.63 -8.69 9.83
C MET A 383 26.62 -9.44 10.67
N ILE A 384 26.91 -9.53 11.97
CA ILE A 384 25.92 -9.90 12.98
C ILE A 384 25.25 -8.64 13.48
N ALA A 385 23.93 -8.56 13.36
CA ALA A 385 23.16 -7.42 13.83
C ALA A 385 21.79 -7.84 14.35
N ALA A 386 21.27 -7.06 15.32
CA ALA A 386 19.88 -7.15 15.72
C ALA A 386 19.02 -6.49 14.63
N ASP A 387 18.24 -7.31 13.91
CA ASP A 387 17.50 -6.91 12.72
C ASP A 387 15.99 -7.04 12.97
N GLU A 388 15.28 -5.91 12.99
CA GLU A 388 13.82 -5.85 13.18
C GLU A 388 13.06 -6.56 12.04
N ALA A 389 13.52 -6.44 10.79
CA ALA A 389 12.87 -7.07 9.64
C ALA A 389 13.03 -8.60 9.64
N LYS A 390 14.09 -9.11 10.30
CA LYS A 390 14.29 -10.54 10.56
C LYS A 390 13.82 -10.96 11.96
N GLY A 391 13.31 -10.02 12.75
CA GLY A 391 12.77 -10.23 14.10
C GLY A 391 13.77 -10.79 15.12
N SER A 392 15.06 -10.82 14.78
CA SER A 392 16.08 -11.52 15.57
C SER A 392 17.48 -10.98 15.28
N VAL A 393 18.44 -11.39 16.11
CA VAL A 393 19.86 -11.22 15.79
C VAL A 393 20.24 -12.24 14.72
N VAL A 394 20.74 -11.75 13.58
CA VAL A 394 21.02 -12.57 12.41
C VAL A 394 22.37 -12.22 11.78
N VAL A 395 22.84 -13.10 10.89
CA VAL A 395 23.87 -12.76 9.92
C VAL A 395 23.21 -12.14 8.69
N THR A 396 23.66 -10.97 8.30
CA THR A 396 23.15 -10.25 7.12
C THR A 396 24.30 -9.64 6.33
N SER A 397 24.03 -9.29 5.06
CA SER A 397 25.00 -8.55 4.26
C SER A 397 25.15 -7.15 4.81
N VAL A 398 26.34 -6.58 4.72
CA VAL A 398 26.54 -5.17 5.08
C VAL A 398 25.73 -4.28 4.12
N PRO A 399 24.82 -3.42 4.61
CA PRO A 399 24.01 -2.57 3.75
C PRO A 399 24.81 -1.45 3.07
N ASP A 400 24.30 -0.95 1.94
CA ASP A 400 24.88 0.21 1.22
C ASP A 400 24.89 1.50 2.06
N SER A 401 24.06 1.56 3.10
CA SER A 401 24.00 2.65 4.08
C SER A 401 25.13 2.63 5.12
N LEU A 402 26.19 1.84 4.89
CA LEU A 402 27.39 1.82 5.74
C LEU A 402 28.05 3.22 5.76
N TYR A 403 27.95 3.89 6.91
CA TYR A 403 28.55 5.20 7.11
C TYR A 403 30.02 5.10 7.53
N ALA A 404 30.32 4.19 8.47
CA ALA A 404 31.67 4.00 8.97
C ALA A 404 31.88 2.63 9.60
N THR A 405 33.13 2.18 9.56
CA THR A 405 33.61 1.04 10.32
C THR A 405 34.55 1.51 11.43
N LEU A 406 34.32 1.05 12.66
CA LEU A 406 35.05 1.45 13.85
C LEU A 406 35.71 0.23 14.49
N ARG A 407 36.96 0.36 14.95
CA ARG A 407 37.68 -0.74 15.63
C ARG A 407 37.81 -0.47 17.12
N PRO A 408 37.05 -1.18 17.99
CA PRO A 408 37.08 -0.92 19.43
C PRO A 408 38.46 -1.09 20.07
N THR A 409 39.25 -2.05 19.59
CA THR A 409 40.60 -2.37 20.11
C THR A 409 41.66 -1.31 19.81
N LEU A 410 41.38 -0.36 18.92
CA LEU A 410 42.26 0.80 18.70
C LEU A 410 41.98 1.95 19.67
N GLY A 411 40.88 1.91 20.42
CA GLY A 411 40.49 2.96 21.35
C GLY A 411 40.14 4.27 20.66
N ARG A 412 40.36 5.39 21.36
CA ARG A 412 39.96 6.72 20.90
C ARG A 412 40.61 7.12 19.56
N PRO A 413 39.90 7.88 18.73
CA PRO A 413 40.43 8.36 17.46
C PRO A 413 41.68 9.22 17.62
N THR A 414 42.64 9.06 16.69
CA THR A 414 43.81 9.96 16.60
C THR A 414 43.45 11.35 16.04
N LYS A 415 42.35 11.44 15.28
CA LYS A 415 41.74 12.69 14.83
C LYS A 415 40.32 12.76 15.37
N ALA A 416 39.92 13.91 15.92
CA ALA A 416 38.57 14.11 16.39
C ALA A 416 37.54 13.76 15.29
N GLN A 417 36.54 12.97 15.66
CA GLN A 417 35.45 12.57 14.78
C GLN A 417 34.15 13.11 15.39
N VAL A 418 33.29 13.72 14.57
CA VAL A 418 31.99 14.22 15.00
C VAL A 418 30.93 13.35 14.35
N ALA A 419 30.05 12.75 15.14
CA ALA A 419 28.93 11.99 14.59
C ALA A 419 28.01 12.94 13.82
N PRO A 420 27.49 12.54 12.65
CA PRO A 420 26.45 13.32 12.00
C PRO A 420 25.26 13.44 12.96
N ALA A 421 24.85 14.67 13.23
CA ALA A 421 23.62 14.96 13.95
C ALA A 421 22.47 14.89 12.95
N SER A 422 21.35 14.29 13.34
CA SER A 422 20.13 14.43 12.56
C SER A 422 19.79 15.92 12.47
N THR A 423 19.60 16.44 11.26
CA THR A 423 19.12 17.81 11.05
C THR A 423 17.60 17.91 11.10
N SER A 424 16.90 16.78 11.30
CA SER A 424 15.44 16.70 11.35
C SER A 424 14.96 15.90 12.57
N GLY A 425 13.96 16.43 13.27
CA GLY A 425 13.26 15.72 14.34
C GLY A 425 12.29 14.64 13.85
N ALA A 426 12.07 14.54 12.53
CA ALA A 426 11.08 13.67 11.90
C ALA A 426 11.54 12.22 11.68
N TYR A 427 12.71 11.82 12.18
CA TYR A 427 13.31 10.52 11.87
C TYR A 427 13.54 9.66 13.12
N ALA A 428 12.60 8.75 13.41
CA ALA A 428 12.79 7.68 14.39
C ALA A 428 13.18 6.37 13.69
N PHE A 429 14.47 6.20 13.39
CA PHE A 429 14.97 4.96 12.77
C PHE A 429 14.99 3.80 13.76
N ARG A 430 14.58 2.61 13.29
CA ARG A 430 14.65 1.35 14.04
C ARG A 430 15.67 0.41 13.41
N CYS A 431 16.28 -0.49 14.18
CA CYS A 431 17.45 -1.21 13.67
C CYS A 431 17.12 -2.44 12.85
N GLY A 432 17.87 -2.63 11.76
CA GLY A 432 17.48 -3.54 10.69
C GLY A 432 16.25 -3.08 9.92
N ASN A 433 15.72 -1.89 10.24
CA ASN A 433 14.54 -1.32 9.64
C ASN A 433 14.86 0.07 9.08
N THR A 434 14.89 0.16 7.75
CA THR A 434 15.03 1.44 7.04
C THR A 434 13.76 2.30 7.06
N THR A 435 12.77 2.02 7.93
CA THR A 435 11.57 2.86 8.08
C THR A 435 11.85 4.13 8.87
N THR A 436 11.46 5.25 8.29
CA THR A 436 11.30 6.57 8.93
C THR A 436 9.82 6.88 9.12
N SER A 437 9.31 6.97 10.36
CA SER A 437 7.99 7.55 10.61
C SER A 437 8.08 9.07 10.56
N TYR A 438 7.41 9.72 9.61
CA TYR A 438 7.50 11.16 9.36
C TYR A 438 6.32 11.89 10.01
N ASP A 439 6.59 12.77 10.97
CA ASP A 439 5.59 13.73 11.47
C ASP A 439 5.64 14.99 10.57
N VAL A 440 4.65 15.13 9.68
CA VAL A 440 4.60 16.20 8.66
C VAL A 440 3.98 17.51 9.19
N GLY A 441 3.73 17.62 10.50
CA GLY A 441 3.03 18.77 11.07
C GLY A 441 1.54 18.74 10.75
N THR A 442 0.72 19.12 11.72
CA THR A 442 -0.75 18.99 11.73
C THR A 442 -1.48 19.98 10.80
N GLY A 443 -0.87 20.40 9.69
CA GLY A 443 -1.52 21.26 8.70
C GLY A 443 -2.49 20.46 7.82
N GLU A 444 -3.65 21.02 7.49
CA GLU A 444 -4.62 20.41 6.58
C GLU A 444 -3.95 20.08 5.24
N TRP A 445 -3.87 18.79 4.89
CA TRP A 445 -3.46 18.36 3.56
C TRP A 445 -4.67 18.26 2.64
N THR A 446 -4.50 18.60 1.37
CA THR A 446 -5.54 18.49 0.32
C THR A 446 -4.99 17.87 -0.95
N TRP A 447 -5.89 17.44 -1.84
CA TRP A 447 -5.55 17.01 -3.19
C TRP A 447 -5.01 18.19 -4.03
N PRO A 448 -4.03 17.94 -4.92
CA PRO A 448 -3.43 18.98 -5.76
C PRO A 448 -4.35 19.40 -6.92
N LEU A 449 -5.37 18.60 -7.25
CA LEU A 449 -6.40 18.87 -8.26
C LEU A 449 -7.79 18.66 -7.65
N ALA A 450 -8.79 19.36 -8.15
CA ALA A 450 -10.17 19.21 -7.67
C ALA A 450 -10.78 17.87 -8.12
N GLU A 451 -11.67 17.30 -7.30
CA GLU A 451 -12.35 16.05 -7.64
C GLU A 451 -13.10 16.16 -8.99
N GLY A 452 -12.96 15.12 -9.82
CA GLY A 452 -13.59 15.06 -11.14
C GLY A 452 -12.87 15.82 -12.25
N THR A 453 -11.76 16.50 -11.97
CA THR A 453 -10.95 17.21 -13.00
C THR A 453 -9.74 16.41 -13.49
N TYR A 454 -9.53 15.21 -12.96
CA TYR A 454 -8.36 14.38 -13.26
C TYR A 454 -8.68 12.89 -13.25
N GLN A 455 -7.79 12.11 -13.85
CA GLN A 455 -7.70 10.66 -13.70
C GLN A 455 -6.43 10.31 -12.93
N ILE A 456 -6.34 9.10 -12.37
CA ILE A 456 -5.08 8.58 -11.82
C ILE A 456 -4.33 7.90 -12.97
N GLY A 457 -3.17 8.44 -13.33
CA GLY A 457 -2.33 7.94 -14.42
C GLY A 457 -1.16 7.10 -13.92
N THR A 458 -0.01 7.23 -14.60
CA THR A 458 1.25 6.54 -14.28
C THR A 458 1.57 6.61 -12.79
N SER A 459 1.77 5.45 -12.16
CA SER A 459 1.98 5.35 -10.72
C SER A 459 3.43 5.61 -10.33
N PHE A 460 3.65 6.03 -9.09
CA PHE A 460 4.99 6.07 -8.48
C PHE A 460 5.66 4.69 -8.51
N GLY A 461 6.94 4.64 -8.86
CA GLY A 461 7.75 3.41 -8.90
C GLY A 461 7.57 2.57 -10.16
N GLN A 462 6.75 2.99 -11.14
CA GLN A 462 6.63 2.29 -12.42
C GLN A 462 7.98 2.24 -13.13
N ALA A 463 8.51 1.04 -13.38
CA ALA A 463 9.81 0.86 -14.04
C ALA A 463 9.72 1.13 -15.55
N GLY A 464 10.78 1.70 -16.14
CA GLY A 464 10.87 1.92 -17.58
C GLY A 464 12.04 2.81 -18.01
N ALA A 465 12.49 2.61 -19.25
CA ALA A 465 13.61 3.34 -19.84
C ALA A 465 13.31 4.82 -20.17
N MET A 466 12.02 5.19 -20.13
CA MET A 466 11.56 6.58 -20.32
C MET A 466 11.91 7.51 -19.15
N TRP A 467 12.33 6.96 -18.00
CA TRP A 467 12.80 7.73 -16.85
C TRP A 467 14.30 7.53 -16.64
N ALA A 468 15.05 8.62 -16.45
CA ALA A 468 16.50 8.57 -16.25
C ALA A 468 16.92 7.79 -14.98
N THR A 469 16.03 7.70 -14.00
CA THR A 469 16.15 6.88 -12.78
C THR A 469 15.84 5.41 -13.00
N GLY A 470 15.32 5.03 -14.17
CA GLY A 470 14.81 3.69 -14.48
C GLY A 470 13.40 3.42 -13.94
N PHE A 471 12.81 4.37 -13.19
CA PHE A 471 11.45 4.28 -12.66
C PHE A 471 10.82 5.66 -12.44
N HIS A 472 9.50 5.72 -12.43
CA HIS A 472 8.71 6.93 -12.24
C HIS A 472 8.79 7.47 -10.80
N THR A 473 9.17 8.74 -10.63
CA THR A 473 9.46 9.35 -9.31
C THR A 473 8.27 10.03 -8.65
N GLY A 474 7.12 10.10 -9.30
CA GLY A 474 5.92 10.77 -8.81
C GLY A 474 4.65 10.02 -9.12
N GLN A 475 3.52 10.65 -8.88
CA GLN A 475 2.21 10.20 -9.33
C GLN A 475 1.73 11.13 -10.43
N ASP A 476 1.36 10.57 -11.58
CA ASP A 476 0.78 11.34 -12.67
C ASP A 476 -0.75 11.42 -12.51
N PHE A 477 -1.29 12.61 -12.75
CA PHE A 477 -2.71 12.88 -12.79
C PHE A 477 -3.08 13.46 -14.16
N PRO A 478 -3.44 12.62 -15.14
CA PRO A 478 -3.96 13.07 -16.43
C PRO A 478 -5.14 14.01 -16.24
N ALA A 479 -5.00 15.22 -16.78
CA ALA A 479 -5.99 16.27 -16.67
C ALA A 479 -5.83 17.24 -17.86
N PRO A 480 -6.92 17.85 -18.35
CA PRO A 480 -6.83 18.83 -19.43
C PRO A 480 -5.87 19.99 -19.08
N VAL A 481 -5.17 20.51 -20.09
CA VAL A 481 -4.38 21.74 -19.95
C VAL A 481 -5.27 22.86 -19.39
N GLY A 482 -4.74 23.64 -18.44
CA GLY A 482 -5.47 24.70 -17.75
C GLY A 482 -6.22 24.26 -16.50
N THR A 483 -6.26 22.97 -16.17
CA THR A 483 -6.86 22.49 -14.91
C THR A 483 -6.14 23.11 -13.71
N PRO A 484 -6.83 23.79 -12.76
CA PRO A 484 -6.17 24.46 -11.65
C PRO A 484 -5.41 23.50 -10.72
N VAL A 485 -4.14 23.81 -10.45
CA VAL A 485 -3.28 23.11 -9.49
C VAL A 485 -3.22 23.87 -8.17
N ARG A 486 -3.29 23.15 -7.05
CA ARG A 486 -3.31 23.69 -5.70
C ARG A 486 -2.16 23.14 -4.86
N ALA A 487 -1.65 23.96 -3.94
CA ALA A 487 -0.72 23.53 -2.91
C ALA A 487 -1.40 22.50 -1.99
N VAL A 488 -0.77 21.35 -1.80
CA VAL A 488 -1.35 20.29 -0.96
C VAL A 488 -1.28 20.62 0.52
N THR A 489 -0.31 21.43 0.96
CA THR A 489 -0.22 21.95 2.32
C THR A 489 0.56 23.26 2.36
N ALA A 490 0.61 23.93 3.51
CA ALA A 490 1.27 25.22 3.66
C ALA A 490 2.80 25.11 3.54
N GLY A 491 3.45 26.09 2.93
CA GLY A 491 4.91 26.06 2.75
C GLY A 491 5.44 27.28 2.00
N THR A 492 6.73 27.23 1.68
CA THR A 492 7.45 28.28 0.93
C THR A 492 7.75 27.80 -0.48
N VAL A 493 7.33 28.58 -1.47
CA VAL A 493 7.47 28.26 -2.89
C VAL A 493 8.91 28.47 -3.36
N ARG A 494 9.38 27.55 -4.19
CA ARG A 494 10.54 27.67 -5.08
C ARG A 494 10.12 27.38 -6.51
N ILE A 495 10.43 28.27 -7.45
CA ILE A 495 10.14 28.10 -8.88
C ILE A 495 11.38 27.59 -9.61
N GLU A 496 11.22 26.56 -10.42
CA GLU A 496 12.30 25.91 -11.16
C GLU A 496 11.86 25.62 -12.61
N HIS A 497 12.83 25.55 -13.52
CA HIS A 497 12.58 25.22 -14.94
C HIS A 497 13.53 24.12 -15.47
N PRO A 498 13.60 22.93 -14.85
CA PRO A 498 14.49 21.88 -15.33
C PRO A 498 13.94 21.27 -16.62
N ALA A 499 14.84 20.85 -17.52
CA ALA A 499 14.46 20.33 -18.85
C ALA A 499 13.44 19.18 -18.80
N TRP A 500 13.47 18.35 -17.75
CA TRP A 500 12.53 17.24 -17.59
C TRP A 500 11.13 17.69 -17.14
N ALA A 501 11.02 18.72 -16.29
CA ALA A 501 9.73 19.14 -15.71
C ALA A 501 9.05 20.28 -16.48
N GLY A 502 9.81 21.07 -17.24
CA GLY A 502 9.32 22.36 -17.71
C GLY A 502 9.09 23.29 -16.52
N ASN A 503 7.97 24.00 -16.48
CA ASN A 503 7.55 24.76 -15.29
C ASN A 503 7.31 23.82 -14.10
N LEU A 504 8.09 24.01 -13.05
CA LEU A 504 8.01 23.28 -11.79
C LEU A 504 7.80 24.26 -10.64
N VAL A 505 6.77 24.02 -9.84
CA VAL A 505 6.64 24.59 -8.50
C VAL A 505 7.13 23.54 -7.51
N ARG A 506 8.11 23.89 -6.68
CA ARG A 506 8.51 23.14 -5.49
C ARG A 506 8.00 23.90 -4.27
N ILE A 507 7.44 23.22 -3.28
CA ILE A 507 7.05 23.84 -2.02
C ILE A 507 7.82 23.16 -0.90
N ASP A 508 8.63 23.93 -0.17
CA ASP A 508 9.29 23.51 1.07
C ASP A 508 8.32 23.70 2.24
N HIS A 509 7.98 22.59 2.89
CA HIS A 509 7.04 22.55 4.01
C HIS A 509 7.78 22.54 5.37
N GLY A 510 9.11 22.60 5.36
CA GLY A 510 9.96 22.44 6.54
C GLY A 510 10.29 20.99 6.85
N ASN A 511 11.21 20.76 7.80
CA ASN A 511 11.65 19.43 8.28
C ASN A 511 12.23 18.48 7.22
N GLY A 512 12.48 18.96 5.99
CA GLY A 512 12.95 18.17 4.85
C GLY A 512 11.83 17.60 3.99
N LEU A 513 10.58 18.01 4.20
CA LEU A 513 9.43 17.66 3.37
C LEU A 513 9.27 18.69 2.25
N GLU A 514 9.25 18.20 1.01
CA GLU A 514 8.96 19.02 -0.16
C GLU A 514 7.86 18.39 -1.00
N THR A 515 7.07 19.20 -1.70
CA THR A 515 6.18 18.73 -2.76
C THR A 515 6.50 19.41 -4.09
N LEU A 516 6.42 18.64 -5.17
CA LEU A 516 6.76 19.11 -6.52
C LEU A 516 5.53 18.98 -7.43
N TYR A 517 5.31 20.00 -8.25
CA TYR A 517 4.21 20.11 -9.20
C TYR A 517 4.80 20.44 -10.57
N ALA A 518 4.99 19.42 -11.40
CA ALA A 518 5.70 19.51 -12.68
C ALA A 518 4.75 19.54 -13.88
N HIS A 519 5.32 19.82 -15.05
CA HIS A 519 4.65 19.92 -16.35
C HIS A 519 3.60 21.03 -16.43
N LEU A 520 3.72 22.07 -15.59
CA LEU A 520 2.72 23.13 -15.51
C LEU A 520 2.69 23.99 -16.79
N ASP A 521 1.51 24.46 -17.17
CA ASP A 521 1.34 25.43 -18.25
C ASP A 521 1.59 26.86 -17.75
N SER A 522 1.12 27.14 -16.53
CA SER A 522 1.24 28.43 -15.85
C SER A 522 1.56 28.26 -14.37
N ILE A 523 2.23 29.26 -13.81
CA ILE A 523 2.54 29.40 -12.38
C ILE A 523 1.87 30.69 -11.89
N ASP A 524 1.00 30.56 -10.88
CA ASP A 524 0.16 31.66 -10.37
C ASP A 524 0.72 32.27 -9.06
N VAL A 525 1.92 31.87 -8.65
CA VAL A 525 2.61 32.30 -7.42
C VAL A 525 4.02 32.80 -7.71
N ALA A 526 4.59 33.59 -6.80
CA ALA A 526 5.97 34.09 -6.90
C ALA A 526 6.97 33.19 -6.17
N ASP A 527 8.22 33.21 -6.62
CA ASP A 527 9.34 32.55 -5.93
C ASP A 527 9.51 33.14 -4.51
N GLY A 528 9.69 32.28 -3.50
CA GLY A 528 9.75 32.65 -2.09
C GLY A 528 8.40 32.99 -1.44
N ALA A 529 7.28 32.94 -2.16
CA ALA A 529 5.97 33.19 -1.57
C ALA A 529 5.58 32.10 -0.55
N ARG A 530 4.90 32.50 0.52
CA ARG A 530 4.22 31.54 1.41
C ARG A 530 2.84 31.22 0.86
N VAL A 531 2.51 29.94 0.83
CA VAL A 531 1.20 29.44 0.39
C VAL A 531 0.52 28.65 1.51
N SER A 532 -0.80 28.61 1.49
CA SER A 532 -1.62 27.78 2.37
C SER A 532 -2.14 26.54 1.64
N ALA A 533 -2.57 25.53 2.40
CA ALA A 533 -3.24 24.36 1.82
C ALA A 533 -4.44 24.77 0.95
N GLY A 534 -4.57 24.15 -0.23
CA GLY A 534 -5.65 24.42 -1.18
C GLY A 534 -5.50 25.70 -1.99
N GLN A 535 -4.51 26.54 -1.69
CA GLN A 535 -4.22 27.73 -2.48
C GLN A 535 -3.82 27.33 -3.89
N ARG A 536 -4.41 27.98 -4.90
CA ARG A 536 -4.04 27.79 -6.31
C ARG A 536 -2.60 28.28 -6.54
N ILE A 537 -1.81 27.44 -7.20
CA ILE A 537 -0.38 27.70 -7.49
C ILE A 537 -0.05 27.70 -8.99
N GLY A 538 -0.96 27.23 -9.84
CA GLY A 538 -0.75 27.18 -11.28
C GLY A 538 -1.84 26.38 -12.00
N ALA A 539 -1.52 25.92 -13.20
CA ALA A 539 -2.40 25.07 -13.98
C ALA A 539 -1.66 23.93 -14.70
N VAL A 540 -2.36 22.80 -14.86
CA VAL A 540 -1.87 21.62 -15.59
C VAL A 540 -1.45 22.01 -17.01
N GLY A 541 -0.34 21.46 -17.46
CA GLY A 541 0.17 21.65 -18.81
C GLY A 541 0.75 20.36 -19.38
N THR A 542 1.71 20.53 -20.29
CA THR A 542 2.46 19.43 -20.92
C THR A 542 3.91 19.81 -21.18
N GLN A 543 4.46 20.75 -20.40
CA GLN A 543 5.82 21.24 -20.59
C GLN A 543 6.88 20.22 -20.14
N GLY A 544 8.10 20.34 -20.66
CA GLY A 544 9.21 19.44 -20.34
C GLY A 544 9.05 18.07 -21.02
N ASN A 545 9.57 17.03 -20.37
CA ASN A 545 9.49 15.65 -20.86
C ASN A 545 8.14 15.03 -20.46
N SER A 546 7.11 15.30 -21.25
CA SER A 546 5.75 14.82 -21.03
C SER A 546 5.18 14.17 -22.30
N THR A 547 4.42 13.09 -22.13
CA THR A 547 3.74 12.38 -23.24
C THR A 547 2.31 12.89 -23.48
N GLY A 548 1.84 13.87 -22.70
CA GLY A 548 0.52 14.49 -22.84
C GLY A 548 0.09 15.27 -21.59
N PRO A 549 -1.06 15.96 -21.61
CA PRO A 549 -1.47 16.80 -20.49
C PRO A 549 -1.70 16.04 -19.17
N HIS A 550 -0.90 16.36 -18.15
CA HIS A 550 -1.03 15.80 -16.80
C HIS A 550 -0.30 16.66 -15.76
N LEU A 551 -0.69 16.54 -14.49
CA LEU A 551 0.14 16.95 -13.37
C LEU A 551 1.04 15.78 -12.97
N HIS A 552 2.35 15.98 -12.97
CA HIS A 552 3.27 15.09 -12.28
C HIS A 552 3.52 15.62 -10.87
N PHE A 553 3.09 14.86 -9.86
CA PHE A 553 3.16 15.25 -8.46
C PHE A 553 4.14 14.37 -7.69
N GLU A 554 5.12 14.97 -7.01
CA GLU A 554 6.02 14.24 -6.12
C GLU A 554 5.88 14.74 -4.68
N VAL A 555 6.12 13.82 -3.75
CA VAL A 555 6.47 14.13 -2.37
C VAL A 555 7.92 13.73 -2.19
N ARG A 556 8.74 14.59 -1.61
CA ARG A 556 10.15 14.31 -1.29
C ARG A 556 10.42 14.45 0.19
N LEU A 557 11.21 13.51 0.72
CA LEU A 557 11.69 13.53 2.10
C LEU A 557 13.21 13.54 2.08
N GLY A 558 13.83 14.60 2.58
CA GLY A 558 15.30 14.74 2.59
C GLY A 558 15.92 14.73 1.19
N GLY A 559 15.14 15.07 0.16
CA GLY A 559 15.55 15.11 -1.25
C GLY A 559 15.17 13.89 -2.09
N ASP A 560 14.83 12.77 -1.45
CA ASP A 560 14.43 11.51 -2.11
C ASP A 560 12.92 11.48 -2.37
N ALA A 561 12.52 11.02 -3.56
CA ALA A 561 11.12 10.87 -3.92
C ALA A 561 10.48 9.65 -3.22
N VAL A 562 9.29 9.86 -2.63
CA VAL A 562 8.49 8.84 -1.97
C VAL A 562 7.09 8.79 -2.55
N ASN A 563 6.37 7.68 -2.32
CA ASN A 563 5.00 7.53 -2.83
C ASN A 563 4.11 8.67 -2.30
N PRO A 564 3.52 9.51 -3.17
CA PRO A 564 2.72 10.67 -2.76
C PRO A 564 1.35 10.31 -2.16
N MET A 565 0.79 9.16 -2.55
CA MET A 565 -0.62 8.84 -2.27
C MET A 565 -0.99 8.74 -0.78
N PRO A 566 -0.15 8.16 0.12
CA PRO A 566 -0.45 8.15 1.56
C PRO A 566 -0.56 9.55 2.17
N PHE A 567 0.24 10.50 1.71
CA PHE A 567 0.21 11.89 2.16
C PHE A 567 -1.08 12.60 1.71
N LEU A 568 -1.47 12.40 0.45
CA LEU A 568 -2.73 12.93 -0.10
C LEU A 568 -3.97 12.32 0.57
N ALA A 569 -3.86 11.07 1.05
CA ALA A 569 -4.95 10.34 1.67
C ALA A 569 -5.20 10.71 3.15
N THR A 570 -4.15 11.03 3.91
CA THR A 570 -4.25 11.16 5.39
C THR A 570 -3.64 12.41 5.98
N GLY A 571 -3.01 13.26 5.17
CA GLY A 571 -2.23 14.40 5.65
C GLY A 571 -1.04 14.05 6.54
N SER A 572 -0.63 12.78 6.53
CA SER A 572 0.56 12.27 7.17
C SER A 572 1.15 11.11 6.36
N ALA A 573 2.41 10.78 6.57
CA ALA A 573 2.95 9.52 6.11
C ALA A 573 3.64 8.80 7.27
N SER A 574 2.92 7.83 7.82
CA SER A 574 3.58 6.65 8.36
C SER A 574 4.18 5.91 7.16
N LEU A 575 5.50 5.95 6.95
CA LEU A 575 6.14 4.73 6.47
C LEU A 575 6.01 3.77 7.64
N GLY A 576 5.28 2.67 7.43
CA GLY A 576 5.07 1.69 8.48
C GLY A 576 6.12 0.60 8.41
N TRP A 577 5.84 -0.49 9.12
CA TRP A 577 6.72 -1.61 9.34
C TRP A 577 7.61 -1.99 8.13
N GLY A 578 8.94 -1.95 8.29
CA GLY A 578 9.93 -2.43 7.31
C GLY A 578 10.38 -1.44 6.23
N GLY A 579 9.92 -0.18 6.27
CA GLY A 579 10.26 0.90 5.34
C GLY A 579 9.15 1.12 4.32
N TYR A 580 8.05 0.39 4.48
CA TYR A 580 7.03 0.24 3.47
C TYR A 580 5.84 1.12 3.79
N SER A 581 5.26 1.72 2.74
CA SER A 581 3.98 2.39 2.85
C SER A 581 2.86 1.37 3.06
N ASN A 582 1.73 1.83 3.57
CA ASN A 582 0.54 1.01 3.80
C ASN A 582 0.12 0.27 2.52
N GLY A 583 -0.01 -1.06 2.61
CA GLY A 583 -0.33 -1.91 1.46
C GLY A 583 0.85 -2.20 0.51
N LEU A 584 2.03 -1.64 0.77
CA LEU A 584 3.25 -1.87 -0.03
C LEU A 584 4.32 -2.68 0.72
N ILE A 585 3.93 -3.42 1.76
CA ILE A 585 4.80 -4.41 2.43
C ILE A 585 5.03 -5.57 1.44
N PRO A 586 6.27 -5.87 1.03
CA PRO A 586 6.56 -6.98 0.14
C PRO A 586 6.12 -8.30 0.77
N ALA A 587 5.62 -9.22 -0.04
CA ALA A 587 5.24 -10.55 0.42
C ALA A 587 6.39 -11.28 1.13
N SER A 588 7.64 -11.03 0.73
CA SER A 588 8.85 -11.57 1.38
C SER A 588 9.08 -11.09 2.82
N LYS A 589 8.33 -10.08 3.25
CA LYS A 589 8.34 -9.52 4.59
C LYS A 589 7.08 -9.93 5.37
N LEU A 590 6.07 -10.50 4.73
CA LEU A 590 4.89 -11.00 5.43
C LEU A 590 5.05 -12.47 5.81
N CYS A 591 4.38 -12.88 6.88
CA CYS A 591 4.30 -14.27 7.29
C CYS A 591 2.90 -14.80 7.02
N GLY A 592 2.83 -15.91 6.28
CA GLY A 592 1.58 -16.64 6.07
C GLY A 592 1.01 -17.16 7.39
N ILE A 593 -0.31 -17.01 7.57
CA ILE A 593 -1.05 -17.54 8.72
C ILE A 593 -1.94 -18.73 8.32
N THR A 594 -2.54 -18.68 7.13
CA THR A 594 -3.27 -19.77 6.48
C THR A 594 -3.26 -19.51 4.97
N SER A 595 -3.82 -20.41 4.16
CA SER A 595 -3.87 -20.25 2.70
C SER A 595 -4.46 -18.90 2.31
N GLY A 596 -3.74 -18.13 1.48
CA GLY A 596 -4.17 -16.81 1.01
C GLY A 596 -4.12 -15.67 2.04
N HIS A 597 -3.70 -15.95 3.28
CA HIS A 597 -3.68 -14.96 4.35
C HIS A 597 -2.29 -14.80 4.93
N ALA A 598 -1.86 -13.55 5.03
CA ALA A 598 -0.57 -13.18 5.59
C ALA A 598 -0.73 -11.97 6.50
N LEU A 599 0.16 -11.86 7.48
CA LEU A 599 0.25 -10.72 8.38
C LEU A 599 1.72 -10.34 8.54
N ARG A 600 1.97 -9.21 9.21
CA ARG A 600 3.28 -8.93 9.80
C ARG A 600 3.71 -10.11 10.67
N CYS A 601 4.99 -10.46 10.67
CA CYS A 601 5.42 -11.73 11.27
C CYS A 601 5.18 -11.86 12.79
N ASP A 602 5.17 -10.76 13.53
CA ASP A 602 4.76 -10.71 14.94
C ASP A 602 3.23 -10.87 15.12
N ALA A 603 2.41 -10.20 14.30
CA ALA A 603 0.96 -10.35 14.28
C ALA A 603 0.56 -11.77 13.86
N ALA A 604 1.27 -12.36 12.89
CA ALA A 604 1.09 -13.75 12.48
C ALA A 604 1.38 -14.73 13.62
N ALA A 605 2.45 -14.51 14.38
CA ALA A 605 2.78 -15.35 15.53
C ALA A 605 1.70 -15.24 16.64
N ALA A 606 1.22 -14.03 16.91
CA ALA A 606 0.13 -13.80 17.85
C ALA A 606 -1.19 -14.44 17.38
N TYR A 607 -1.51 -14.33 16.08
CA TYR A 607 -2.66 -15.00 15.47
C TYR A 607 -2.59 -16.52 15.64
N GLN A 608 -1.42 -17.13 15.46
CA GLN A 608 -1.26 -18.57 15.63
C GLN A 608 -1.48 -19.03 17.07
N GLN A 609 -1.05 -18.24 18.07
CA GLN A 609 -1.31 -18.54 19.48
C GLN A 609 -2.81 -18.43 19.80
N LEU A 610 -3.46 -17.35 19.32
CA LEU A 610 -4.91 -17.16 19.44
C LEU A 610 -5.68 -18.30 18.77
N ALA A 611 -5.32 -18.68 17.54
CA ALA A 611 -5.96 -19.75 16.79
C ALA A 611 -5.79 -21.11 17.48
N SER A 612 -4.65 -21.38 18.11
CA SER A 612 -4.42 -22.59 18.91
C SER A 612 -5.30 -22.64 20.15
N ALA A 613 -5.42 -21.53 20.88
CA ALA A 613 -6.32 -21.42 22.02
C ALA A 613 -7.80 -21.57 21.62
N TYR A 614 -8.19 -20.93 20.51
CA TYR A 614 -9.54 -21.04 19.95
C TYR A 614 -9.87 -22.49 19.55
N LYS A 615 -8.93 -23.20 18.92
CA LYS A 615 -9.10 -24.61 18.56
C LYS A 615 -9.25 -25.51 19.77
N LYS A 616 -8.54 -25.23 20.88
CA LYS A 616 -8.74 -25.97 22.15
C LYS A 616 -10.13 -25.73 22.74
N ALA A 617 -10.66 -24.51 22.63
CA ALA A 617 -11.97 -24.16 23.18
C ALA A 617 -13.14 -24.72 22.36
N PHE A 618 -13.04 -24.72 21.02
CA PHE A 618 -14.17 -25.03 20.13
C PHE A 618 -13.97 -26.26 19.23
N GLY A 619 -12.80 -26.89 19.26
CA GLY A 619 -12.45 -28.01 18.37
C GLY A 619 -12.32 -27.62 16.89
N LYS A 620 -12.43 -26.34 16.55
CA LYS A 620 -12.45 -25.81 15.17
C LYS A 620 -11.32 -24.83 14.95
N THR A 621 -10.79 -24.80 13.73
CA THR A 621 -9.79 -23.80 13.32
C THR A 621 -10.41 -22.41 13.30
N LEU A 622 -9.64 -21.40 13.69
CA LEU A 622 -10.05 -20.01 13.62
C LEU A 622 -10.29 -19.61 12.15
N CYS A 623 -11.51 -19.18 11.86
CA CYS A 623 -11.97 -18.84 10.53
C CYS A 623 -11.57 -17.39 10.22
N ILE A 624 -10.96 -17.16 9.06
CA ILE A 624 -10.50 -15.84 8.61
C ILE A 624 -11.00 -15.58 7.19
N THR A 625 -11.46 -14.35 6.94
CA THR A 625 -11.94 -13.86 5.64
C THR A 625 -11.02 -12.81 5.05
N ASP A 626 -10.28 -12.06 5.88
CA ASP A 626 -9.36 -11.05 5.40
C ASP A 626 -8.17 -10.86 6.37
N SER A 627 -7.03 -10.42 5.85
CA SER A 627 -5.76 -10.28 6.57
C SER A 627 -4.95 -9.10 6.01
N TYR A 628 -3.66 -9.25 5.70
CA TYR A 628 -2.94 -8.23 4.95
C TYR A 628 -3.61 -7.91 3.61
N ARG A 629 -3.77 -6.61 3.32
CA ARG A 629 -4.36 -6.10 2.08
C ARG A 629 -3.37 -5.18 1.38
N SER A 630 -2.88 -5.60 0.21
CA SER A 630 -1.95 -4.78 -0.58
C SER A 630 -2.61 -3.46 -0.98
N TYR A 631 -1.81 -2.47 -1.37
CA TYR A 631 -2.28 -1.16 -1.78
C TYR A 631 -3.21 -1.30 -2.99
N GLU A 632 -2.84 -2.16 -3.94
CA GLU A 632 -3.67 -2.56 -5.07
C GLU A 632 -5.02 -3.18 -4.62
N SER A 633 -5.02 -4.10 -3.66
CA SER A 633 -6.25 -4.68 -3.11
C SER A 633 -7.08 -3.68 -2.30
N GLN A 634 -6.46 -2.66 -1.69
CA GLN A 634 -7.19 -1.57 -1.04
C GLN A 634 -7.87 -0.68 -2.07
N VAL A 635 -7.18 -0.35 -3.18
CA VAL A 635 -7.77 0.39 -4.32
C VAL A 635 -8.93 -0.38 -4.92
N ASP A 636 -8.77 -1.69 -5.16
CA ASP A 636 -9.85 -2.59 -5.63
C ASP A 636 -11.03 -2.65 -4.65
N LEU A 637 -10.78 -2.83 -3.35
CA LEU A 637 -11.83 -2.87 -2.33
C LEU A 637 -12.57 -1.52 -2.20
N TYR A 638 -11.85 -0.41 -2.22
CA TYR A 638 -12.42 0.94 -2.16
C TYR A 638 -13.23 1.25 -3.43
N GLY A 639 -12.79 0.81 -4.61
CA GLY A 639 -13.54 0.92 -5.85
C GLY A 639 -14.82 0.08 -5.87
N ARG A 640 -14.77 -1.17 -5.36
CA ARG A 640 -15.95 -2.06 -5.25
C ARG A 640 -16.94 -1.62 -4.17
N LYS A 641 -16.47 -1.06 -3.05
CA LYS A 641 -17.25 -0.78 -1.83
C LYS A 641 -16.76 0.48 -1.07
N PRO A 642 -16.91 1.69 -1.62
CA PRO A 642 -16.29 2.91 -1.08
C PRO A 642 -16.80 3.32 0.32
N SER A 643 -18.04 2.97 0.68
CA SER A 643 -18.59 3.25 2.02
C SER A 643 -18.13 2.27 3.10
N LEU A 644 -17.51 1.14 2.71
CA LEU A 644 -17.10 0.06 3.60
C LEU A 644 -15.58 -0.17 3.61
N ALA A 645 -14.83 0.49 2.75
CA ALA A 645 -13.38 0.35 2.69
C ALA A 645 -12.70 1.59 3.29
N ALA A 646 -11.60 1.40 4.01
CA ALA A 646 -10.70 2.50 4.31
C ALA A 646 -10.07 3.03 3.01
N LEU A 647 -9.75 4.32 2.97
CA LEU A 647 -9.08 4.94 1.83
C LEU A 647 -7.77 4.18 1.52
N PRO A 648 -7.42 3.90 0.26
CA PRO A 648 -6.21 3.15 -0.05
C PRO A 648 -4.96 3.84 0.49
N GLY A 649 -4.09 3.06 1.14
CA GLY A 649 -2.92 3.57 1.84
C GLY A 649 -3.19 3.92 3.32
N THR A 650 -4.37 3.64 3.85
CA THR A 650 -4.76 3.98 5.24
C THR A 650 -5.31 2.81 6.03
N SER A 651 -5.55 1.66 5.39
CA SER A 651 -6.20 0.50 6.00
C SER A 651 -5.31 -0.19 7.03
N ASN A 652 -5.83 -0.55 8.21
CA ASN A 652 -5.09 -1.39 9.16
C ASN A 652 -4.74 -2.79 8.61
N HIS A 653 -5.49 -3.28 7.62
CA HIS A 653 -5.10 -4.46 6.84
C HIS A 653 -3.85 -4.20 5.99
N GLY A 654 -3.64 -2.99 5.50
CA GLY A 654 -2.44 -2.57 4.77
C GLY A 654 -1.17 -2.52 5.61
N TRP A 655 -1.28 -2.60 6.93
CA TRP A 655 -0.15 -2.75 7.84
C TRP A 655 0.15 -4.20 8.22
N GLY A 656 -0.71 -5.14 7.80
CA GLY A 656 -0.59 -6.54 8.16
C GLY A 656 -0.84 -6.79 9.65
N VAL A 657 -1.68 -5.96 10.28
CA VAL A 657 -2.01 -6.05 11.71
C VAL A 657 -3.50 -6.24 11.98
N ALA A 658 -4.33 -6.30 10.94
CA ALA A 658 -5.76 -6.53 11.08
C ALA A 658 -6.18 -7.86 10.46
N VAL A 659 -7.21 -8.48 11.05
CA VAL A 659 -7.88 -9.66 10.52
C VAL A 659 -9.39 -9.48 10.58
N ASP A 660 -10.07 -10.02 9.58
CA ASP A 660 -11.52 -10.19 9.61
C ASP A 660 -11.83 -11.68 9.82
N LEU A 661 -12.60 -11.99 10.85
CA LEU A 661 -12.84 -13.36 11.33
C LEU A 661 -14.28 -13.80 11.11
N CYS A 662 -14.45 -15.08 10.79
CA CYS A 662 -15.73 -15.72 10.49
C CYS A 662 -16.06 -16.87 11.47
N GLY A 663 -17.03 -17.72 11.11
CA GLY A 663 -17.31 -18.95 11.85
C GLY A 663 -18.05 -18.71 13.17
N GLY A 664 -18.81 -17.62 13.25
CA GLY A 664 -19.58 -17.21 14.42
C GLY A 664 -18.99 -16.00 15.13
N ILE A 665 -17.72 -15.67 14.91
CA ILE A 665 -17.09 -14.45 15.46
C ILE A 665 -17.65 -13.19 14.79
N ASP A 666 -18.03 -13.30 13.52
CA ASP A 666 -18.64 -12.27 12.67
C ASP A 666 -20.03 -11.79 13.13
N ARG A 667 -20.52 -12.23 14.29
CA ARG A 667 -21.85 -11.89 14.82
C ARG A 667 -21.79 -11.66 16.32
N PHE A 668 -22.33 -10.52 16.77
CA PHE A 668 -22.45 -10.21 18.19
C PHE A 668 -23.26 -11.28 18.94
N GLY A 669 -22.89 -11.51 20.20
CA GLY A 669 -23.67 -12.35 21.11
C GLY A 669 -23.48 -13.86 20.97
N THR A 670 -22.78 -14.36 19.94
CA THR A 670 -22.43 -15.78 19.80
C THR A 670 -21.41 -16.22 20.87
N ALA A 671 -21.33 -17.53 21.14
CA ALA A 671 -20.34 -18.07 22.08
C ALA A 671 -18.90 -17.80 21.61
N GLN A 672 -18.67 -17.85 20.29
CA GLN A 672 -17.39 -17.59 19.64
C GLN A 672 -16.96 -16.13 19.79
N TYR A 673 -17.87 -15.18 19.53
CA TYR A 673 -17.61 -13.76 19.71
C TYR A 673 -17.33 -13.42 21.19
N ARG A 674 -18.14 -13.92 22.14
CA ARG A 674 -17.93 -13.68 23.58
C ARG A 674 -16.60 -14.24 24.07
N TRP A 675 -16.22 -15.41 23.56
CA TRP A 675 -14.93 -16.02 23.87
C TRP A 675 -13.79 -15.14 23.34
N MET A 676 -13.86 -14.68 22.09
CA MET A 676 -12.87 -13.76 21.51
C MET A 676 -12.78 -12.45 22.31
N ALA A 677 -13.91 -11.83 22.64
CA ALA A 677 -13.96 -10.58 23.41
C ALA A 677 -13.32 -10.70 24.81
N THR A 678 -13.34 -11.90 25.40
CA THR A 678 -12.78 -12.16 26.73
C THR A 678 -11.30 -12.56 26.66
N HIS A 679 -10.87 -13.28 25.61
CA HIS A 679 -9.57 -13.97 25.59
C HIS A 679 -8.57 -13.39 24.59
N ALA A 680 -9.01 -12.72 23.52
CA ALA A 680 -8.14 -12.26 22.44
C ALA A 680 -7.04 -11.30 22.92
N ALA A 681 -7.35 -10.45 23.92
CA ALA A 681 -6.41 -9.49 24.50
C ALA A 681 -5.19 -10.16 25.14
N ALA A 682 -5.34 -11.36 25.71
CA ALA A 682 -4.22 -12.12 26.27
C ALA A 682 -3.18 -12.55 25.20
N PHE A 683 -3.58 -12.53 23.93
CA PHE A 683 -2.74 -12.83 22.77
C PHE A 683 -2.35 -11.58 21.97
N GLY A 684 -2.64 -10.38 22.49
CA GLY A 684 -2.32 -9.11 21.84
C GLY A 684 -3.31 -8.65 20.76
N TRP A 685 -4.48 -9.29 20.67
CA TRP A 685 -5.55 -8.92 19.75
C TRP A 685 -6.64 -8.15 20.49
N VAL A 686 -7.02 -6.99 19.95
CA VAL A 686 -8.06 -6.13 20.53
C VAL A 686 -9.26 -6.05 19.59
N HIS A 687 -10.45 -5.96 20.19
CA HIS A 687 -11.65 -5.53 19.47
C HIS A 687 -11.76 -4.01 19.60
N PRO A 688 -11.57 -3.25 18.51
CA PRO A 688 -11.54 -1.80 18.58
C PRO A 688 -12.83 -1.21 19.13
N ALA A 689 -12.75 -0.11 19.89
CA ALA A 689 -13.95 0.49 20.51
C ALA A 689 -14.99 0.93 19.46
N TRP A 690 -14.55 1.41 18.29
CA TRP A 690 -15.43 1.81 17.19
C TRP A 690 -16.17 0.61 16.55
N ALA A 691 -15.58 -0.59 16.62
CA ALA A 691 -16.08 -1.83 16.01
C ALA A 691 -17.06 -2.60 16.92
N LYS A 692 -17.18 -2.21 18.19
CA LYS A 692 -18.07 -2.84 19.17
C LYS A 692 -19.54 -2.51 18.89
N GLN A 693 -20.43 -3.30 19.47
CA GLN A 693 -21.87 -3.03 19.47
C GLN A 693 -22.15 -1.67 20.13
N GLY A 694 -22.91 -0.81 19.46
CA GLY A 694 -23.14 0.59 19.84
C GLY A 694 -22.02 1.57 19.44
N GLY A 695 -20.99 1.10 18.73
CA GLY A 695 -19.88 1.92 18.22
C GLY A 695 -20.25 2.72 16.96
N THR A 696 -19.33 3.56 16.48
CA THR A 696 -19.53 4.38 15.29
C THR A 696 -19.64 3.55 14.00
N ARG A 697 -19.08 2.33 13.99
CA ARG A 697 -19.19 1.41 12.87
C ARG A 697 -19.03 -0.04 13.35
N GLU A 698 -20.15 -0.69 13.59
CA GLU A 698 -20.18 -2.03 14.19
C GLU A 698 -19.59 -3.09 13.25
N GLU A 699 -18.47 -3.70 13.65
CA GLU A 699 -17.77 -4.74 12.89
C GLU A 699 -17.32 -5.86 13.84
N PRO A 700 -18.21 -6.81 14.19
CA PRO A 700 -17.88 -7.92 15.11
C PRO A 700 -16.78 -8.86 14.56
N TRP A 701 -16.59 -8.86 13.24
CA TRP A 701 -15.55 -9.63 12.56
C TRP A 701 -14.17 -9.00 12.62
N HIS A 702 -14.02 -7.69 12.90
CA HIS A 702 -12.76 -6.97 12.74
C HIS A 702 -11.93 -6.97 14.03
N TRP A 703 -10.70 -7.47 13.96
CA TRP A 703 -9.78 -7.54 15.11
C TRP A 703 -8.40 -7.01 14.73
N GLU A 704 -7.78 -6.29 15.65
CA GLU A 704 -6.52 -5.60 15.41
C GLU A 704 -5.44 -6.09 16.38
N PHE A 705 -4.21 -6.22 15.90
CA PHE A 705 -3.06 -6.62 16.68
C PHE A 705 -2.30 -5.39 17.20
N GLY A 706 -2.15 -5.29 18.53
CA GLY A 706 -1.50 -4.14 19.20
C GLY A 706 -2.50 -3.08 19.68
N ASN A 707 -1.99 -1.88 20.02
CA ASN A 707 -2.81 -0.74 20.46
C ASN A 707 -2.74 0.40 19.42
N PRO A 708 -3.66 0.45 18.44
CA PRO A 708 -3.64 1.44 17.35
C PRO A 708 -4.28 2.80 17.71
N ALA A 709 -4.69 3.03 18.97
CA ALA A 709 -5.18 4.33 19.42
C ALA A 709 -4.87 4.58 20.92
N SER A 710 -3.70 5.13 21.22
CA SER A 710 -3.36 5.98 22.37
C SER A 710 -1.85 6.27 22.30
N ALA A 711 -1.36 7.50 22.14
CA ALA A 711 -1.94 8.81 22.41
C ALA A 711 -2.45 9.55 21.16
#